data_AF-A0A1N6W2P4-F1
#
_entry.id   AF-A0A1N6W2P4-F1
#
_cell.length_a   1.000
_cell.length_b   1.000
_cell.length_c   1.000
_cell.angle_alpha   90.00
_cell.angle_beta   90.00
_cell.angle_gamma   90.00
#
_symmetry.space_group_name_H-M   'P 1'
#
loop_
_entity.id
_entity.type
_entity.pdbx_description
1 polymer ?
#
loop_
_entity_poly.entity_id
_entity_poly.type
_entity_poly.pdbx_seq_one_letter_code
_entity_poly.pdbx_strand_id
1 'polypeptide(L)'
;MKKTFLLAAFLPMVYYSQVGINTSNPRALFHVDGAKDNSSTGAPTNLQQSNDFAVSSQGTVGIGITNPAARLHLYNHTAGSDVNDDYLFDDESPISNGHEIVMRRSNAGVNLSNGHTIGSIVFNAKINGSFGYGGAGIQGIHRGNGTAQNNALAFLINSNNEAGRFDEFGNLGVGITVPKEKLDVQGAISFAGQAALNKTAQGTIDYPNPGSVGNQLRLLSWGGDASTNGVISFWTGFANTNAVERMRIHSNGNVGIGTATPNNRLDLGASAGASPTDPVGKKLAVFNNPSGNDFYGLGVSPGLLQFHASSQTPTTAPGMVLSNVGNVGIGTTAPNSDASLDLGATNKAFMTNRVASPSAIANPSDGMIIFDTTAKCFKGYANSLWRDITPCSGGTPIVTQLNCGGGTLNGSFTSGTSSNSTFSLPYAGGNGVAYTGQTIFSTGVTGLTATLNAGTLANGSGSLTYTISGTPSSSGTANFTVNFGGQLCAFNVNVSSSQPQVTQLLCGSGTHNGSFTSGAFSMGSFSLPYAGGNGVAYSGQTISSTGVTGLTATLSAGTLANGSGSLTYTISGTPSSSGTANFTVNFGGQICTFSVSVNAPAPTLKCGEAVISPGGVQISGPLHGFVGIQGTQFNQTVYIPYSGGNGQSYASQTTTSTGFTGISATLQAGVFVNGDGYVPVNLNGYVPPHSNYNLYPSWVISVGGTSCNFSTVLFGN
;
A
#
# COMPACT_ATOMS: atom_id res chain seq x y z
N MET A 1 8.37 -15.16 171.48
CA MET A 1 9.64 -14.62 172.01
C MET A 1 10.72 -14.75 170.95
N LYS A 2 11.64 -13.77 170.94
CA LYS A 2 12.89 -13.64 170.15
C LYS A 2 12.78 -12.91 168.81
N LYS A 3 13.34 -11.69 168.84
CA LYS A 3 13.70 -10.81 167.73
C LYS A 3 14.98 -11.36 167.08
N THR A 4 15.10 -11.25 165.77
CA THR A 4 16.39 -11.28 165.07
C THR A 4 16.37 -10.28 163.93
N PHE A 5 17.19 -9.23 164.06
CA PHE A 5 17.56 -8.29 163.01
C PHE A 5 18.81 -8.81 162.27
N LEU A 6 19.10 -8.23 161.09
CA LEU A 6 20.27 -8.33 160.18
C LEU A 6 19.98 -9.13 158.89
N LEU A 7 20.36 -8.71 157.67
CA LEU A 7 21.25 -7.65 157.20
C LEU A 7 20.86 -7.37 155.73
N ALA A 8 20.60 -6.11 155.34
CA ALA A 8 20.27 -5.74 153.96
C ALA A 8 21.55 -5.54 153.13
N ALA A 9 21.80 -6.44 152.18
CA ALA A 9 22.77 -6.26 151.12
C ALA A 9 22.06 -5.66 149.89
N PHE A 10 22.32 -4.39 149.58
CA PHE A 10 21.86 -3.75 148.34
C PHE A 10 22.75 -4.24 147.17
N LEU A 11 22.24 -5.18 146.37
CA LEU A 11 22.67 -5.32 144.98
C LEU A 11 21.90 -4.28 144.14
N PRO A 12 22.55 -3.53 143.24
CA PRO A 12 21.83 -2.70 142.28
C PRO A 12 21.17 -3.61 141.24
N MET A 13 19.88 -3.92 141.43
CA MET A 13 19.03 -4.41 140.35
C MET A 13 18.84 -3.26 139.35
N VAL A 14 19.45 -3.39 138.18
CA VAL A 14 19.16 -2.53 137.04
C VAL A 14 17.77 -2.94 136.54
N TYR A 15 16.73 -2.23 136.96
CA TYR A 15 15.40 -2.37 136.40
C TYR A 15 15.37 -1.69 135.04
N TYR A 16 15.32 -2.47 133.97
CA TYR A 16 14.91 -1.95 132.67
C TYR A 16 13.42 -1.63 132.78
N SER A 17 13.06 -0.36 132.95
CA SER A 17 11.66 0.05 133.11
C SER A 17 10.93 -0.11 131.77
N GLN A 18 10.25 -1.24 131.60
CA GLN A 18 9.20 -1.38 130.60
C GLN A 18 7.90 -0.81 131.16
N VAL A 19 7.14 -0.10 130.34
CA VAL A 19 5.84 0.47 130.72
C VAL A 19 4.75 -0.41 130.12
N GLY A 20 4.06 -1.16 130.97
CA GLY A 20 2.86 -1.91 130.60
C GLY A 20 1.59 -1.14 130.96
N ILE A 21 0.64 -1.04 130.04
CA ILE A 21 -0.74 -0.60 130.30
C ILE A 21 -1.64 -1.81 130.08
N ASN A 22 -2.46 -2.15 131.08
CA ASN A 22 -3.34 -3.33 131.10
C ASN A 22 -2.67 -4.70 130.98
N THR A 23 -1.35 -4.77 130.78
CA THR A 23 -0.57 -6.02 130.87
C THR A 23 0.42 -5.97 132.02
N SER A 24 0.49 -7.06 132.80
CA SER A 24 1.49 -7.24 133.86
C SER A 24 2.79 -7.86 133.36
N ASN A 25 2.82 -8.24 132.08
CA ASN A 25 3.94 -8.92 131.42
C ASN A 25 4.27 -8.20 130.10
N PRO A 26 4.75 -6.95 130.15
CA PRO A 26 5.07 -6.17 128.95
C PRO A 26 6.13 -6.89 128.11
N ARG A 27 5.87 -7.02 126.81
CA ARG A 27 6.78 -7.67 125.85
C ARG A 27 7.65 -6.71 125.07
N ALA A 28 7.41 -5.41 125.24
CA ALA A 28 8.17 -4.33 124.62
C ALA A 28 8.44 -3.21 125.65
N LEU A 29 9.20 -2.18 125.27
CA LEU A 29 9.53 -1.05 126.16
C LEU A 29 8.28 -0.29 126.59
N PHE A 30 7.31 -0.15 125.69
CA PHE A 30 5.95 0.30 126.00
C PHE A 30 4.98 -0.72 125.42
N HIS A 31 4.08 -1.27 126.23
CA HIS A 31 3.14 -2.32 125.81
C HIS A 31 1.75 -2.01 126.35
N VAL A 32 0.79 -1.77 125.48
CA VAL A 32 -0.62 -1.55 125.80
C VAL A 32 -1.39 -2.77 125.34
N ASP A 33 -2.04 -3.42 126.29
CA ASP A 33 -2.96 -4.53 126.03
C ASP A 33 -4.39 -3.99 126.07
N GLY A 34 -5.00 -3.85 124.89
CA GLY A 34 -6.31 -3.21 124.75
C GLY A 34 -7.41 -3.99 125.45
N ALA A 35 -7.44 -5.31 125.26
CA ALA A 35 -8.47 -6.20 125.80
C ALA A 35 -8.16 -6.67 127.24
N LYS A 36 -6.95 -6.40 127.74
CA LYS A 36 -6.45 -6.88 129.04
C LYS A 36 -6.44 -8.41 129.12
N ASP A 37 -6.16 -9.07 128.01
CA ASP A 37 -6.27 -10.52 127.89
C ASP A 37 -4.93 -11.25 127.82
N ASN A 38 -3.80 -10.53 127.86
CA ASN A 38 -2.46 -11.12 127.85
C ASN A 38 -2.17 -11.99 129.08
N SER A 39 -1.49 -13.12 128.84
CA SER A 39 -1.06 -14.02 129.91
C SER A 39 0.00 -13.37 130.82
N SER A 40 -0.14 -13.59 132.13
CA SER A 40 0.78 -13.07 133.15
C SER A 40 2.21 -13.60 133.03
N THR A 41 2.41 -14.70 132.28
CA THR A 41 3.71 -15.26 131.90
C THR A 41 3.64 -15.80 130.46
N GLY A 42 4.79 -16.02 129.81
CA GLY A 42 4.83 -16.54 128.42
C GLY A 42 4.44 -15.49 127.36
N ALA A 43 4.81 -15.72 126.10
CA ALA A 43 4.46 -14.80 125.02
C ALA A 43 2.94 -14.83 124.79
N PRO A 44 2.27 -13.68 124.61
CA PRO A 44 0.88 -13.63 124.19
C PRO A 44 0.59 -14.51 122.97
N THR A 45 -0.56 -15.16 122.95
CA THR A 45 -1.05 -15.88 121.77
C THR A 45 -1.40 -14.90 120.66
N ASN A 46 -1.43 -15.38 119.42
CA ASN A 46 -1.82 -14.61 118.24
C ASN A 46 -3.10 -13.77 118.43
N LEU A 47 -4.15 -14.36 119.03
CA LEU A 47 -5.41 -13.67 119.27
C LEU A 47 -5.31 -12.58 120.33
N GLN A 48 -4.54 -12.81 121.41
CA GLN A 48 -4.30 -11.78 122.44
C GLN A 48 -3.51 -10.61 121.84
N GLN A 49 -2.49 -10.92 121.04
CA GLN A 49 -1.70 -9.89 120.38
C GLN A 49 -2.49 -9.01 119.43
N SER A 50 -3.60 -9.49 118.84
CA SER A 50 -4.33 -8.76 117.79
C SER A 50 -4.91 -7.42 118.25
N ASN A 51 -5.04 -7.22 119.56
CA ASN A 51 -5.54 -5.98 120.17
C ASN A 51 -4.45 -5.19 120.94
N ASP A 52 -3.19 -5.62 120.84
CA ASP A 52 -2.06 -5.00 121.53
C ASP A 52 -1.43 -3.86 120.71
N PHE A 53 -0.87 -2.86 121.40
CA PHE A 53 0.04 -1.87 120.86
C PHE A 53 1.39 -1.96 121.59
N ALA A 54 2.50 -2.10 120.85
CA ALA A 54 3.82 -2.31 121.44
C ALA A 54 4.88 -1.41 120.81
N VAL A 55 5.77 -0.81 121.61
CA VAL A 55 6.95 -0.07 121.13
C VAL A 55 8.21 -0.71 121.69
N SER A 56 9.08 -1.21 120.80
CA SER A 56 10.34 -1.86 121.18
C SER A 56 11.40 -0.87 121.63
N SER A 57 12.48 -1.38 122.22
CA SER A 57 13.65 -0.55 122.57
C SER A 57 14.42 -0.05 121.33
N GLN A 58 14.18 -0.66 120.16
CA GLN A 58 14.70 -0.22 118.87
C GLN A 58 13.82 0.84 118.21
N GLY A 59 12.72 1.26 118.85
CA GLY A 59 11.79 2.28 118.34
C GLY A 59 10.86 1.77 117.25
N THR A 60 10.66 0.46 117.16
CA THR A 60 9.66 -0.14 116.26
C THR A 60 8.31 -0.21 116.97
N VAL A 61 7.24 0.15 116.25
CA VAL A 61 5.86 0.19 116.75
C VAL A 61 5.06 -0.97 116.15
N GLY A 62 4.38 -1.74 116.99
CA GLY A 62 3.49 -2.83 116.63
C GLY A 62 2.06 -2.49 116.99
N ILE A 63 1.12 -2.78 116.10
CA ILE A 63 -0.32 -2.80 116.40
C ILE A 63 -0.82 -4.17 115.97
N GLY A 64 -1.36 -4.96 116.89
CA GLY A 64 -1.73 -6.35 116.64
C GLY A 64 -0.56 -7.37 116.75
N ILE A 65 0.64 -6.90 117.12
CA ILE A 65 1.86 -7.71 117.27
C ILE A 65 2.85 -7.11 118.27
N THR A 66 3.45 -7.95 119.10
CA THR A 66 4.31 -7.51 120.22
C THR A 66 5.80 -7.46 119.90
N ASN A 67 6.23 -8.09 118.79
CA ASN A 67 7.61 -8.05 118.27
C ASN A 67 7.63 -7.55 116.81
N PRO A 68 7.60 -6.23 116.57
CA PRO A 68 7.48 -5.65 115.23
C PRO A 68 8.75 -5.90 114.40
N ALA A 69 8.59 -6.41 113.17
CA ALA A 69 9.70 -6.65 112.25
C ALA A 69 10.11 -5.40 111.45
N ALA A 70 9.32 -4.32 111.51
CA ALA A 70 9.55 -3.04 110.83
C ALA A 70 9.23 -1.86 111.77
N ARG A 71 9.63 -0.63 111.39
CA ARG A 71 9.42 0.59 112.21
C ARG A 71 7.97 0.79 112.63
N LEU A 72 7.03 0.41 111.77
CA LEU A 72 5.62 0.29 112.08
C LEU A 72 5.14 -1.03 111.47
N HIS A 73 4.70 -1.98 112.29
CA HIS A 73 4.19 -3.29 111.89
C HIS A 73 2.75 -3.42 112.39
N LEU A 74 1.80 -3.29 111.48
CA LEU A 74 0.40 -3.59 111.76
C LEU A 74 0.16 -5.02 111.32
N TYR A 75 -0.39 -5.85 112.20
CA TYR A 75 -0.54 -7.27 111.94
C TYR A 75 -1.86 -7.77 112.49
N ASN A 76 -2.75 -8.22 111.60
CA ASN A 76 -3.99 -8.87 111.98
C ASN A 76 -3.77 -10.39 112.10
N HIS A 77 -3.98 -10.93 113.30
CA HIS A 77 -3.78 -12.34 113.60
C HIS A 77 -5.00 -13.23 113.28
N THR A 78 -6.13 -12.65 112.88
CA THR A 78 -7.42 -13.37 112.76
C THR A 78 -7.86 -13.49 111.30
N ALA A 79 -7.68 -14.67 110.70
CA ALA A 79 -8.37 -15.03 109.46
C ALA A 79 -9.79 -15.50 109.79
N GLY A 80 -10.80 -14.64 109.61
CA GLY A 80 -12.22 -15.05 109.60
C GLY A 80 -13.19 -14.33 110.53
N SER A 81 -13.04 -13.03 110.75
CA SER A 81 -14.04 -12.23 111.47
C SER A 81 -14.10 -10.82 110.88
N ASP A 82 -15.16 -10.53 110.12
CA ASP A 82 -15.49 -9.23 109.51
C ASP A 82 -15.81 -8.16 110.56
N VAL A 83 -14.87 -7.82 111.44
CA VAL A 83 -14.98 -6.63 112.28
C VAL A 83 -13.71 -5.80 112.16
N ASN A 84 -13.87 -4.68 111.45
CA ASN A 84 -12.97 -3.54 111.27
C ASN A 84 -11.96 -3.68 110.12
N ASP A 85 -11.98 -2.72 109.20
CA ASP A 85 -10.98 -2.61 108.13
C ASP A 85 -9.57 -2.55 108.75
N ASP A 86 -8.63 -3.34 108.22
CA ASP A 86 -7.25 -3.38 108.73
C ASP A 86 -6.57 -1.99 108.70
N TYR A 87 -7.02 -1.10 107.81
CA TYR A 87 -6.61 0.31 107.71
C TYR A 87 -7.78 1.17 107.20
N LEU A 88 -8.52 1.83 108.09
CA LEU A 88 -9.56 2.80 107.73
C LEU A 88 -8.99 4.22 107.69
N PHE A 89 -9.22 4.93 106.58
CA PHE A 89 -9.03 6.38 106.46
C PHE A 89 -10.41 6.98 106.16
N ASP A 90 -11.05 7.63 107.15
CA ASP A 90 -12.44 8.11 107.05
C ASP A 90 -12.58 9.62 107.36
N ASP A 91 -13.45 10.31 106.62
CA ASP A 91 -13.66 11.78 106.57
C ASP A 91 -15.15 12.03 106.47
N GLU A 92 -15.74 12.42 107.59
CA GLU A 92 -17.14 12.86 107.64
C GLU A 92 -17.23 14.39 107.41
N SER A 93 -16.66 14.91 106.32
CA SER A 93 -16.63 16.35 106.03
C SER A 93 -17.30 16.72 104.70
N PRO A 94 -18.11 17.81 104.62
CA PRO A 94 -18.80 18.21 103.40
C PRO A 94 -17.93 19.04 102.41
N ILE A 95 -16.60 18.96 102.45
CA ILE A 95 -15.68 19.81 101.65
C ILE A 95 -14.57 19.02 100.91
N SER A 96 -14.08 19.63 99.83
CA SER A 96 -13.54 19.01 98.61
C SER A 96 -12.13 18.39 98.64
N ASN A 97 -11.57 17.99 99.78
CA ASN A 97 -10.24 17.34 99.81
C ASN A 97 -10.35 15.96 100.46
N GLY A 98 -10.19 14.89 99.67
CA GLY A 98 -10.29 13.51 100.17
C GLY A 98 -9.06 13.03 100.95
N HIS A 99 -9.14 11.82 101.49
CA HIS A 99 -7.99 11.15 102.12
C HIS A 99 -6.86 10.88 101.13
N GLU A 100 -5.64 11.21 101.54
CA GLU A 100 -4.44 10.87 100.78
C GLU A 100 -3.44 10.10 101.65
N ILE A 101 -2.93 8.99 101.12
CA ILE A 101 -1.71 8.37 101.62
C ILE A 101 -0.53 9.05 100.92
N VAL A 102 0.15 9.94 101.64
CA VAL A 102 1.21 10.77 101.08
C VAL A 102 2.59 10.14 101.31
N MET A 103 3.22 9.66 100.24
CA MET A 103 4.63 9.21 100.28
C MET A 103 5.55 10.35 99.85
N ARG A 104 6.38 10.84 100.77
CA ARG A 104 7.37 11.89 100.52
C ARG A 104 8.75 11.43 100.91
N ARG A 105 9.73 11.83 100.10
CA ARG A 105 11.15 11.65 100.41
C ARG A 105 11.88 12.97 100.27
N SER A 106 12.71 13.26 101.26
CA SER A 106 13.68 14.34 101.22
C SER A 106 15.08 13.73 101.22
N ASN A 107 16.04 14.38 100.58
CA ASN A 107 17.44 13.98 100.61
C ASN A 107 18.19 14.83 101.64
N ALA A 108 17.94 14.59 102.94
CA ALA A 108 18.57 15.33 104.03
C ALA A 108 18.48 16.87 103.90
N GLY A 109 17.34 17.38 103.42
CA GLY A 109 17.10 18.82 103.27
C GLY A 109 17.54 19.42 101.93
N VAL A 110 18.14 18.64 101.02
CA VAL A 110 18.37 19.03 99.63
C VAL A 110 17.38 18.37 98.66
N ASN A 111 17.22 18.94 97.47
CA ASN A 111 16.35 18.41 96.42
C ASN A 111 16.76 16.98 96.01
N LEU A 112 15.78 16.13 95.68
CA LEU A 112 16.04 14.84 95.06
C LEU A 112 16.61 15.06 93.66
N SER A 113 17.59 14.24 93.24
CA SER A 113 18.05 14.25 91.85
C SER A 113 17.08 13.46 90.95
N ASN A 114 17.08 13.76 89.66
CA ASN A 114 16.34 12.98 88.66
C ASN A 114 16.64 11.48 88.77
N GLY A 115 15.61 10.64 88.68
CA GLY A 115 15.68 9.18 88.77
C GLY A 115 15.51 8.61 90.18
N HIS A 116 15.50 9.44 91.22
CA HIS A 116 15.32 8.94 92.58
C HIS A 116 13.87 8.52 92.86
N THR A 117 13.70 7.34 93.45
CA THR A 117 12.42 6.88 93.99
C THR A 117 11.96 7.77 95.15
N ILE A 118 10.74 8.31 95.05
CA ILE A 118 10.07 9.08 96.11
C ILE A 118 9.48 8.12 97.15
N GLY A 119 8.84 7.05 96.68
CA GLY A 119 8.23 6.02 97.51
C GLY A 119 7.66 4.89 96.65
N SER A 120 7.35 3.77 97.28
CA SER A 120 6.76 2.62 96.61
C SER A 120 5.78 1.87 97.51
N ILE A 121 4.68 1.41 96.92
CA ILE A 121 3.82 0.38 97.49
C ILE A 121 4.24 -0.94 96.83
N VAL A 122 4.70 -1.90 97.63
CA VAL A 122 5.25 -3.18 97.12
C VAL A 122 4.48 -4.35 97.70
N PHE A 123 4.04 -5.24 96.81
CA PHE A 123 3.32 -6.46 97.11
C PHE A 123 4.28 -7.64 97.03
N ASN A 124 4.55 -8.27 98.17
CA ASN A 124 5.46 -9.41 98.28
C ASN A 124 4.69 -10.67 98.73
N ALA A 125 4.86 -11.76 97.99
CA ALA A 125 4.40 -13.08 98.44
C ALA A 125 5.46 -13.72 99.35
N LYS A 126 5.02 -14.50 100.35
CA LYS A 126 5.92 -15.35 101.14
C LYS A 126 6.30 -16.57 100.31
N ILE A 127 7.59 -16.75 100.05
CA ILE A 127 8.11 -17.89 99.30
C ILE A 127 9.21 -18.55 100.16
N ASN A 128 9.15 -19.87 100.33
CA ASN A 128 10.10 -20.64 101.14
C ASN A 128 10.32 -20.08 102.56
N GLY A 129 9.25 -19.62 103.21
CA GLY A 129 9.33 -19.15 104.60
C GLY A 129 9.75 -17.69 104.80
N SER A 130 10.12 -16.96 103.74
CA SER A 130 10.59 -15.58 103.82
C SER A 130 9.78 -14.63 102.92
N PHE A 131 9.70 -13.36 103.31
CA PHE A 131 9.22 -12.27 102.45
C PHE A 131 10.43 -11.61 101.80
N GLY A 132 10.48 -11.60 100.46
CA GLY A 132 11.48 -10.83 99.72
C GLY A 132 11.13 -9.34 99.68
N TYR A 133 12.11 -8.49 99.35
CA TYR A 133 11.92 -7.03 99.19
C TYR A 133 11.66 -6.61 97.73
N GLY A 134 11.52 -7.56 96.79
CA GLY A 134 11.56 -7.30 95.35
C GLY A 134 10.32 -7.72 94.56
N GLY A 135 9.14 -7.68 95.18
CA GLY A 135 7.86 -7.99 94.55
C GLY A 135 7.35 -6.92 93.58
N ALA A 136 6.15 -7.14 93.06
CA ALA A 136 5.47 -6.19 92.18
C ALA A 136 5.06 -4.94 92.96
N GLY A 137 4.93 -3.79 92.30
CA GLY A 137 4.62 -2.57 93.02
C GLY A 137 4.32 -1.36 92.15
N ILE A 138 3.90 -0.30 92.83
CA ILE A 138 3.67 1.03 92.25
C ILE A 138 4.72 1.96 92.85
N GLN A 139 5.47 2.64 92.00
CA GLN A 139 6.61 3.46 92.41
C GLN A 139 6.49 4.88 91.85
N GLY A 140 6.58 5.87 92.74
CA GLY A 140 6.78 7.27 92.35
C GLY A 140 8.26 7.55 92.13
N ILE A 141 8.62 8.08 90.96
CA ILE A 141 10.00 8.40 90.58
C ILE A 141 10.11 9.89 90.31
N HIS A 142 11.04 10.57 90.97
CA HIS A 142 11.29 11.98 90.74
C HIS A 142 11.96 12.21 89.38
N ARG A 143 11.42 13.15 88.60
CA ARG A 143 11.90 13.52 87.26
C ARG A 143 12.34 14.99 87.17
N GLY A 144 12.19 15.74 88.25
CA GLY A 144 12.58 17.14 88.31
C GLY A 144 14.09 17.34 88.33
N ASN A 145 14.48 18.59 88.07
CA ASN A 145 15.85 19.12 88.14
C ASN A 145 15.99 20.16 89.28
N GLY A 146 15.07 20.16 90.24
CA GLY A 146 15.07 21.07 91.40
C GLY A 146 14.22 22.33 91.26
N THR A 147 13.54 22.56 90.12
CA THR A 147 12.65 23.73 89.92
C THR A 147 11.18 23.39 89.69
N ALA A 148 10.85 22.14 89.34
CA ALA A 148 9.47 21.66 89.14
C ALA A 148 9.24 20.29 89.79
N GLN A 149 8.04 20.05 90.31
CA GLN A 149 7.61 18.77 90.92
C GLN A 149 7.16 17.76 89.86
N ASN A 150 8.04 17.49 88.89
CA ASN A 150 7.77 16.51 87.84
C ASN A 150 8.08 15.11 88.36
N ASN A 151 7.13 14.19 88.23
CA ASN A 151 7.26 12.82 88.70
C ASN A 151 6.67 11.85 87.67
N ALA A 152 7.26 10.66 87.57
CA ALA A 152 6.71 9.54 86.83
C ALA A 152 6.11 8.52 87.80
N LEU A 153 5.09 7.79 87.33
CA LEU A 153 4.48 6.67 88.05
C LEU A 153 4.82 5.37 87.32
N ALA A 154 5.64 4.53 87.96
CA ALA A 154 6.08 3.26 87.41
C ALA A 154 5.33 2.08 88.03
N PHE A 155 4.99 1.10 87.18
CA PHE A 155 4.41 -0.18 87.56
C PHE A 155 5.48 -1.26 87.43
N LEU A 156 5.92 -1.78 88.58
CA LEU A 156 6.96 -2.78 88.71
C LEU A 156 6.34 -4.17 88.77
N ILE A 157 6.94 -5.14 88.07
CA ILE A 157 6.60 -6.56 88.23
C ILE A 157 7.59 -7.32 89.12
N ASN A 158 8.74 -6.70 89.40
CA ASN A 158 9.69 -7.09 90.44
C ASN A 158 10.67 -5.91 90.70
N SER A 159 11.62 -6.09 91.63
CA SER A 159 12.60 -5.04 92.01
C SER A 159 13.42 -4.47 90.86
N ASN A 160 13.57 -5.20 89.75
CA ASN A 160 14.48 -4.84 88.67
C ASN A 160 13.77 -4.63 87.33
N ASN A 161 12.45 -4.81 87.26
CA ASN A 161 11.73 -4.80 86.00
C ASN A 161 10.42 -4.01 86.08
N GLU A 162 10.33 -3.01 85.21
CA GLU A 162 9.16 -2.17 85.04
C GLU A 162 8.34 -2.67 83.85
N ALA A 163 7.07 -2.95 84.08
CA ALA A 163 6.14 -3.36 83.02
C ALA A 163 5.52 -2.17 82.29
N GLY A 164 5.43 -1.00 82.94
CA GLY A 164 4.97 0.23 82.29
C GLY A 164 4.98 1.43 83.22
N ARG A 165 4.70 2.61 82.65
CA ARG A 165 4.68 3.88 83.38
C ARG A 165 3.78 4.93 82.75
N PHE A 166 3.39 5.91 83.55
CA PHE A 166 3.14 7.26 83.06
C PHE A 166 4.37 8.13 83.33
N ASP A 167 4.92 8.76 82.29
CA ASP A 167 6.04 9.69 82.44
C ASP A 167 5.59 11.07 82.95
N GLU A 168 6.54 11.97 83.17
CA GLU A 168 6.30 13.33 83.64
C GLU A 168 5.53 14.23 82.65
N PHE A 169 5.32 13.78 81.41
CA PHE A 169 4.59 14.48 80.35
C PHE A 169 3.21 13.83 80.07
N GLY A 170 2.84 12.81 80.84
CA GLY A 170 1.59 12.07 80.73
C GLY A 170 1.56 11.07 79.57
N ASN A 171 2.72 10.60 79.11
CA ASN A 171 2.82 9.55 78.10
C ASN A 171 2.83 8.17 78.77
N LEU A 172 2.12 7.21 78.19
CA LEU A 172 2.07 5.83 78.66
C LEU A 172 3.16 4.99 77.99
N GLY A 173 4.11 4.50 78.78
CA GLY A 173 5.07 3.48 78.36
C GLY A 173 4.63 2.09 78.77
N VAL A 174 4.69 1.10 77.87
CA VAL A 174 4.53 -0.32 78.21
C VAL A 174 5.82 -1.05 77.84
N GLY A 175 6.54 -1.55 78.83
CA GLY A 175 7.86 -2.17 78.69
C GLY A 175 9.00 -1.20 78.36
N ILE A 176 8.73 0.10 78.19
CA ILE A 176 9.71 1.14 77.88
C ILE A 176 9.74 2.23 78.96
N THR A 177 10.93 2.69 79.29
CA THR A 177 11.17 3.63 80.40
C THR A 177 11.34 5.09 79.95
N VAL A 178 11.36 5.38 78.65
CA VAL A 178 11.38 6.74 78.13
C VAL A 178 10.45 6.80 76.92
N PRO A 179 9.12 6.88 77.14
CA PRO A 179 8.15 6.96 76.07
C PRO A 179 8.41 8.22 75.23
N LYS A 180 8.48 8.07 73.91
CA LYS A 180 8.66 9.22 73.00
C LYS A 180 7.35 9.75 72.44
N GLU A 181 6.28 8.98 72.57
CA GLU A 181 4.94 9.26 72.08
C GLU A 181 3.91 9.03 73.19
N LYS A 182 2.66 9.48 72.98
CA LYS A 182 1.58 9.36 73.98
C LYS A 182 1.33 7.92 74.46
N LEU A 183 1.53 6.94 73.59
CA LEU A 183 1.60 5.52 73.92
C LEU A 183 2.83 4.94 73.21
N ASP A 184 3.80 4.45 73.96
CA ASP A 184 5.01 3.81 73.45
C ASP A 184 5.13 2.41 74.06
N VAL A 185 5.18 1.38 73.21
CA VAL A 185 5.14 -0.02 73.63
C VAL A 185 6.35 -0.75 73.10
N GLN A 186 7.19 -1.26 74.01
CA GLN A 186 8.28 -2.17 73.67
C GLN A 186 7.74 -3.59 73.56
N GLY A 187 7.21 -3.94 72.39
CA GLY A 187 6.67 -5.28 72.10
C GLY A 187 5.50 -5.25 71.12
N ALA A 188 4.93 -6.42 70.85
CA ALA A 188 3.70 -6.52 70.06
C ALA A 188 2.48 -6.13 70.92
N ILE A 189 1.55 -5.37 70.34
CA ILE A 189 0.26 -5.05 70.96
C ILE A 189 -0.77 -6.07 70.43
N SER A 190 -1.37 -6.85 71.33
CA SER A 190 -2.50 -7.71 71.00
C SER A 190 -3.79 -7.06 71.48
N PHE A 191 -4.74 -6.87 70.57
CA PHE A 191 -6.09 -6.46 70.90
C PHE A 191 -6.93 -7.73 71.05
N ALA A 192 -6.98 -8.31 72.26
CA ALA A 192 -7.79 -9.49 72.56
C ALA A 192 -9.22 -9.06 72.95
N GLY A 193 -10.21 -9.47 72.14
CA GLY A 193 -11.60 -8.98 72.20
C GLY A 193 -11.94 -8.04 71.05
N GLN A 194 -13.23 -7.84 70.75
CA GLN A 194 -13.64 -6.87 69.74
C GLN A 194 -13.24 -5.47 70.21
N ALA A 195 -12.28 -4.83 69.53
CA ALA A 195 -11.73 -3.53 69.88
C ALA A 195 -12.72 -2.33 69.73
N ALA A 196 -14.02 -2.58 69.66
CA ALA A 196 -15.07 -1.57 69.80
C ALA A 196 -16.42 -2.23 70.12
N LEU A 197 -17.10 -1.73 71.16
CA LEU A 197 -18.49 -2.02 71.49
C LEU A 197 -19.42 -1.46 70.40
N ASN A 198 -19.65 -2.24 69.36
CA ASN A 198 -20.94 -2.43 68.72
C ASN A 198 -20.78 -3.47 67.61
N LYS A 199 -21.80 -4.31 67.39
CA LYS A 199 -21.83 -5.36 66.35
C LYS A 199 -21.80 -4.83 64.89
N THR A 200 -21.36 -3.59 64.71
CA THR A 200 -21.18 -2.78 63.50
C THR A 200 -19.81 -2.07 63.45
N ALA A 201 -18.94 -2.26 64.46
CA ALA A 201 -17.80 -1.38 64.72
C ALA A 201 -16.47 -1.93 64.20
N GLN A 202 -15.82 -1.05 63.45
CA GLN A 202 -14.60 -1.23 62.68
C GLN A 202 -13.36 -1.15 63.60
N GLY A 203 -12.35 -2.00 63.39
CA GLY A 203 -11.02 -1.72 63.94
C GLY A 203 -10.41 -0.58 63.12
N THR A 204 -10.38 0.65 63.65
CA THR A 204 -9.84 1.82 62.96
C THR A 204 -8.52 2.27 63.57
N ILE A 205 -7.56 2.57 62.70
CA ILE A 205 -6.46 3.48 63.03
C ILE A 205 -6.74 4.75 62.24
N ASP A 206 -7.13 5.80 62.95
CA ASP A 206 -7.51 7.08 62.38
C ASP A 206 -6.43 8.12 62.65
N TYR A 207 -6.01 8.82 61.60
CA TYR A 207 -5.17 10.02 61.71
C TYR A 207 -6.02 11.25 61.38
N PRO A 208 -6.68 11.86 62.39
CA PRO A 208 -7.44 13.08 62.20
C PRO A 208 -6.50 14.28 61.95
N ASN A 209 -6.92 15.21 61.10
CA ASN A 209 -6.23 16.50 61.00
C ASN A 209 -6.63 17.36 62.22
N PRO A 210 -5.69 17.88 63.03
CA PRO A 210 -6.02 18.74 64.16
C PRO A 210 -6.84 19.95 63.70
N GLY A 211 -8.11 20.05 64.13
CA GLY A 211 -8.99 21.18 63.83
C GLY A 211 -9.93 21.04 62.62
N SER A 212 -9.97 19.89 61.93
CA SER A 212 -10.94 19.64 60.84
C SER A 212 -11.97 18.57 61.23
N VAL A 213 -13.21 18.69 60.71
CA VAL A 213 -14.22 17.62 60.71
C VAL A 213 -13.87 16.57 59.64
N GLY A 214 -13.03 15.58 59.99
CA GLY A 214 -12.78 14.41 59.14
C GLY A 214 -11.38 13.81 59.27
N ASN A 215 -11.26 12.50 59.03
CA ASN A 215 -9.99 11.78 59.04
C ASN A 215 -9.31 11.88 57.66
N GLN A 216 -8.01 12.16 57.61
CA GLN A 216 -7.27 12.28 56.34
C GLN A 216 -6.80 10.92 55.83
N LEU A 217 -6.43 10.03 56.76
CA LEU A 217 -6.02 8.65 56.52
C LEU A 217 -6.73 7.75 57.52
N ARG A 218 -7.30 6.66 57.00
CA ARG A 218 -7.90 5.60 57.82
C ARG A 218 -7.51 4.23 57.28
N LEU A 219 -7.03 3.38 58.18
CA LEU A 219 -6.94 1.94 57.99
C LEU A 219 -8.11 1.30 58.74
N LEU A 220 -8.90 0.53 58.03
CA LEU A 220 -10.14 -0.04 58.56
C LEU A 220 -10.13 -1.53 58.32
N SER A 221 -10.17 -2.30 59.40
CA SER A 221 -10.27 -3.75 59.38
C SER A 221 -11.62 -4.20 59.93
N TRP A 222 -12.28 -5.12 59.22
CA TRP A 222 -13.52 -5.75 59.64
C TRP A 222 -13.42 -7.27 59.48
N GLY A 223 -13.80 -8.00 60.54
CA GLY A 223 -13.96 -9.45 60.47
C GLY A 223 -15.22 -9.79 59.66
N GLY A 224 -15.08 -10.66 58.67
CA GLY A 224 -16.22 -11.13 57.88
C GLY A 224 -17.17 -11.97 58.73
N ASP A 225 -18.45 -11.96 58.39
CA ASP A 225 -19.41 -12.93 58.91
C ASP A 225 -19.59 -14.12 57.94
N ALA A 226 -20.54 -15.02 58.23
CA ALA A 226 -20.82 -16.19 57.39
C ALA A 226 -21.28 -15.85 55.96
N SER A 227 -21.59 -14.58 55.67
CA SER A 227 -22.14 -14.08 54.41
C SER A 227 -21.32 -12.95 53.78
N THR A 228 -20.34 -12.40 54.49
CA THR A 228 -19.56 -11.24 54.07
C THR A 228 -18.07 -11.48 54.26
N ASN A 229 -17.26 -11.01 53.31
CA ASN A 229 -15.82 -11.12 53.44
C ASN A 229 -15.33 -10.21 54.56
N GLY A 230 -14.33 -10.69 55.32
CA GLY A 230 -13.51 -9.78 56.12
C GLY A 230 -12.77 -8.83 55.18
N VAL A 231 -12.61 -7.58 55.56
CA VAL A 231 -11.97 -6.59 54.70
C VAL A 231 -10.90 -5.83 55.46
N ILE A 232 -9.79 -5.59 54.78
CA ILE A 232 -8.88 -4.49 55.10
C ILE A 232 -9.10 -3.43 54.03
N SER A 233 -9.44 -2.21 54.44
CA SER A 233 -9.70 -1.10 53.54
C SER A 233 -8.83 0.11 53.88
N PHE A 234 -8.44 0.82 52.82
CA PHE A 234 -7.55 1.96 52.85
C PHE A 234 -8.33 3.18 52.37
N TRP A 235 -8.43 4.17 53.25
CA TRP A 235 -9.24 5.36 53.05
C TRP A 235 -8.34 6.59 53.05
N THR A 236 -8.50 7.45 52.05
CA THR A 236 -7.76 8.73 51.99
C THR A 236 -8.67 9.87 51.57
N GLY A 237 -8.38 11.05 52.11
CA GLY A 237 -9.07 12.31 51.81
C GLY A 237 -8.10 13.48 51.72
N PHE A 238 -8.55 14.60 51.18
CA PHE A 238 -7.86 15.88 51.29
C PHE A 238 -8.20 16.55 52.63
N ALA A 239 -7.41 17.54 53.04
CA ALA A 239 -7.73 18.35 54.21
C ALA A 239 -9.15 18.93 54.08
N ASN A 240 -9.95 18.83 55.15
CA ASN A 240 -11.34 19.31 55.21
C ASN A 240 -12.34 18.55 54.31
N THR A 241 -12.02 17.32 53.89
CA THR A 241 -12.96 16.43 53.20
C THR A 241 -13.06 15.08 53.90
N ASN A 242 -14.19 14.40 53.75
CA ASN A 242 -14.33 13.02 54.22
C ASN A 242 -13.40 12.11 53.41
N ALA A 243 -12.65 11.24 54.10
CA ALA A 243 -11.92 10.18 53.43
C ALA A 243 -12.89 9.27 52.67
N VAL A 244 -12.48 8.84 51.49
CA VAL A 244 -13.18 7.84 50.69
C VAL A 244 -12.31 6.61 50.54
N GLU A 245 -12.95 5.46 50.40
CA GLU A 245 -12.26 4.21 50.20
C GLU A 245 -11.53 4.21 48.85
N ARG A 246 -10.23 3.95 48.86
CA ARG A 246 -9.41 3.87 47.64
C ARG A 246 -9.08 2.43 47.27
N MET A 247 -8.85 1.59 48.27
CA MET A 247 -8.47 0.20 48.08
C MET A 247 -9.08 -0.67 49.17
N ARG A 248 -9.44 -1.91 48.83
CA ARG A 248 -9.75 -2.96 49.78
C ARG A 248 -9.17 -4.30 49.41
N ILE A 249 -9.01 -5.15 50.40
CA ILE A 249 -8.65 -6.55 50.26
C ILE A 249 -9.71 -7.36 50.99
N HIS A 250 -10.41 -8.24 50.27
CA HIS A 250 -11.35 -9.19 50.85
C HIS A 250 -10.63 -10.40 51.46
N SER A 251 -11.27 -11.10 52.39
CA SER A 251 -10.75 -12.33 53.02
C SER A 251 -10.51 -13.47 52.03
N ASN A 252 -11.15 -13.43 50.85
CA ASN A 252 -10.86 -14.36 49.75
C ASN A 252 -9.59 -13.99 48.94
N GLY A 253 -8.93 -12.88 49.27
CA GLY A 253 -7.73 -12.37 48.63
C GLY A 253 -7.96 -11.50 47.39
N ASN A 254 -9.20 -11.10 47.09
CA ASN A 254 -9.47 -10.14 46.01
C ASN A 254 -9.14 -8.72 46.45
N VAL A 255 -8.41 -8.00 45.60
CA VAL A 255 -8.03 -6.60 45.78
C VAL A 255 -8.89 -5.72 44.89
N GLY A 256 -9.63 -4.79 45.49
CA GLY A 256 -10.36 -3.74 44.77
C GLY A 256 -9.62 -2.41 44.89
N ILE A 257 -9.41 -1.71 43.79
CA ILE A 257 -8.97 -0.31 43.76
C ILE A 257 -10.07 0.49 43.07
N GLY A 258 -10.72 1.39 43.81
CA GLY A 258 -11.90 2.13 43.32
C GLY A 258 -13.18 1.27 43.19
N THR A 259 -13.24 0.10 43.84
CA THR A 259 -14.45 -0.73 43.92
C THR A 259 -14.59 -1.39 45.29
N ALA A 260 -15.82 -1.40 45.82
CA ALA A 260 -16.15 -2.09 47.05
C ALA A 260 -16.48 -3.58 46.85
N THR A 261 -16.67 -4.03 45.61
CA THR A 261 -17.09 -5.40 45.29
C THR A 261 -16.17 -6.01 44.24
N PRO A 262 -14.89 -6.28 44.57
CA PRO A 262 -13.95 -6.83 43.60
C PRO A 262 -14.34 -8.26 43.20
N ASN A 263 -14.67 -8.44 41.93
CA ASN A 263 -15.07 -9.75 41.38
C ASN A 263 -13.87 -10.60 40.93
N ASN A 264 -12.70 -9.97 40.82
CA ASN A 264 -11.44 -10.60 40.38
C ASN A 264 -10.34 -10.41 41.44
N ARG A 265 -9.23 -11.14 41.30
CA ARG A 265 -8.05 -11.03 42.17
C ARG A 265 -7.54 -9.59 42.29
N LEU A 266 -7.56 -8.86 41.17
CA LEU A 266 -7.33 -7.42 41.12
C LEU A 266 -8.44 -6.81 40.27
N ASP A 267 -9.23 -5.92 40.87
CA ASP A 267 -10.32 -5.19 40.22
C ASP A 267 -10.05 -3.69 40.36
N LEU A 268 -9.95 -2.98 39.23
CA LEU A 268 -9.59 -1.56 39.16
C LEU A 268 -10.81 -0.64 39.01
N GLY A 269 -11.99 -1.16 39.36
CA GLY A 269 -13.24 -0.42 39.45
C GLY A 269 -13.89 -0.05 38.13
N ALA A 270 -15.13 0.43 38.23
CA ALA A 270 -16.02 0.62 37.09
C ALA A 270 -15.75 1.88 36.25
N SER A 271 -14.92 2.82 36.73
CA SER A 271 -14.69 4.09 36.04
C SER A 271 -13.90 3.88 34.73
N ALA A 272 -14.58 3.73 33.60
CA ALA A 272 -13.95 3.73 32.27
C ALA A 272 -13.94 5.15 31.69
N GLY A 273 -12.94 5.47 30.86
CA GLY A 273 -12.92 6.74 30.13
C GLY A 273 -14.05 6.81 29.12
N ALA A 274 -14.76 7.93 29.04
CA ALA A 274 -15.86 8.08 28.06
C ALA A 274 -15.35 7.99 26.61
N SER A 275 -14.08 8.37 26.40
CA SER A 275 -13.35 8.30 25.15
C SER A 275 -12.00 7.57 25.36
N PRO A 276 -11.39 6.98 24.32
CA PRO A 276 -10.06 6.39 24.39
C PRO A 276 -8.93 7.32 24.87
N THR A 277 -9.18 8.63 24.82
CA THR A 277 -8.24 9.68 25.25
C THR A 277 -8.49 10.18 26.66
N ASP A 278 -9.50 9.70 27.38
CA ASP A 278 -9.85 10.21 28.70
C ASP A 278 -8.88 9.67 29.78
N PRO A 279 -8.22 10.53 30.58
CA PRO A 279 -7.29 10.11 31.63
C PRO A 279 -7.87 9.11 32.63
N VAL A 280 -9.18 9.19 32.94
CA VAL A 280 -9.82 8.26 33.91
C VAL A 280 -9.82 6.81 33.41
N GLY A 281 -9.70 6.62 32.09
CA GLY A 281 -9.59 5.31 31.45
C GLY A 281 -8.24 4.65 31.66
N LYS A 282 -7.19 5.35 32.10
CA LYS A 282 -5.86 4.77 32.37
C LYS A 282 -5.89 4.05 33.72
N LYS A 283 -5.69 2.72 33.70
CA LYS A 283 -5.94 1.86 34.86
C LYS A 283 -4.68 1.34 35.52
N LEU A 284 -3.73 0.85 34.73
CA LEU A 284 -2.50 0.24 35.24
C LEU A 284 -1.30 0.83 34.53
N ALA A 285 -0.44 1.52 35.27
CA ALA A 285 0.85 1.96 34.78
C ALA A 285 1.91 0.87 35.06
N VAL A 286 2.66 0.50 34.03
CA VAL A 286 3.94 -0.22 34.16
C VAL A 286 5.08 0.78 34.39
N PHE A 287 5.00 1.94 33.74
CA PHE A 287 5.92 3.06 33.95
C PHE A 287 5.18 4.39 33.82
N ASN A 288 5.55 5.35 34.66
CA ASN A 288 5.25 6.77 34.54
C ASN A 288 6.53 7.56 34.77
N ASN A 289 6.77 8.59 33.97
CA ASN A 289 7.80 9.58 34.32
C ASN A 289 7.38 10.38 35.58
N PRO A 290 8.31 11.10 36.24
CA PRO A 290 8.00 11.88 37.45
C PRO A 290 6.91 12.94 37.23
N SER A 291 6.83 13.50 36.02
CA SER A 291 5.81 14.48 35.63
C SER A 291 4.44 13.87 35.37
N GLY A 292 4.29 12.54 35.41
CA GLY A 292 3.03 11.81 35.22
C GLY A 292 2.44 11.85 33.82
N ASN A 293 3.21 12.35 32.84
CA ASN A 293 2.77 12.55 31.46
C ASN A 293 3.49 11.64 30.47
N ASP A 294 4.21 10.62 30.92
CA ASP A 294 4.73 9.56 30.03
C ASP A 294 4.25 8.20 30.54
N PHE A 295 3.01 7.88 30.22
CA PHE A 295 2.31 6.67 30.69
C PHE A 295 2.54 5.48 29.75
N TYR A 296 3.03 4.39 30.31
CA TYR A 296 3.13 3.08 29.66
C TYR A 296 2.30 2.09 30.47
N GLY A 297 1.33 1.44 29.82
CA GLY A 297 0.43 0.57 30.54
C GLY A 297 -0.89 0.32 29.85
N LEU A 298 -1.90 0.02 30.64
CA LEU A 298 -3.22 -0.42 30.19
C LEU A 298 -4.31 0.61 30.53
N GLY A 299 -5.23 0.78 29.60
CA GLY A 299 -6.42 1.59 29.80
C GLY A 299 -7.68 0.93 29.24
N VAL A 300 -8.83 1.52 29.54
CA VAL A 300 -10.15 1.06 29.09
C VAL A 300 -11.07 2.24 28.77
N SER A 301 -11.90 2.04 27.76
CA SER A 301 -13.06 2.86 27.42
C SER A 301 -14.20 1.94 26.96
N PRO A 302 -15.44 2.41 26.76
CA PRO A 302 -16.52 1.56 26.26
C PRO A 302 -16.10 0.73 25.05
N GLY A 303 -16.15 -0.60 25.20
CA GLY A 303 -15.84 -1.55 24.15
C GLY A 303 -14.36 -1.68 23.75
N LEU A 304 -13.40 -1.05 24.45
CA LEU A 304 -11.98 -1.07 24.07
C LEU A 304 -11.06 -1.34 25.26
N LEU A 305 -10.18 -2.33 25.10
CA LEU A 305 -8.94 -2.44 25.86
C LEU A 305 -7.84 -1.65 25.15
N GLN A 306 -7.06 -0.88 25.90
CA GLN A 306 -6.09 0.07 25.35
C GLN A 306 -4.68 -0.27 25.84
N PHE A 307 -3.72 -0.18 24.93
CA PHE A 307 -2.30 -0.32 25.20
C PHE A 307 -1.61 1.02 24.92
N HIS A 308 -0.99 1.56 25.97
CA HIS A 308 -0.27 2.82 25.92
C HIS A 308 1.23 2.56 25.96
N ALA A 309 1.95 3.15 25.02
CA ALA A 309 3.40 3.03 24.88
C ALA A 309 3.99 4.44 24.71
N SER A 310 3.83 5.25 25.75
CA SER A 310 3.98 6.72 25.79
C SER A 310 2.67 7.47 25.52
N SER A 311 2.33 8.33 26.46
CA SER A 311 1.18 9.24 26.38
C SER A 311 1.60 10.60 26.90
N GLN A 312 2.42 11.31 26.11
CA GLN A 312 3.09 12.58 26.43
C GLN A 312 2.17 13.67 27.00
N THR A 313 0.86 13.57 26.72
CA THR A 313 -0.19 14.35 27.38
C THR A 313 -1.21 13.42 28.05
N PRO A 314 -1.93 13.89 29.08
CA PRO A 314 -3.00 13.10 29.70
C PRO A 314 -4.04 12.58 28.71
N THR A 315 -4.22 13.26 27.58
CA THR A 315 -5.24 12.97 26.55
C THR A 315 -4.70 12.37 25.26
N THR A 316 -3.45 11.90 25.24
CA THR A 316 -2.91 11.22 24.04
C THR A 316 -3.68 9.92 23.80
N ALA A 317 -3.99 9.62 22.54
CA ALA A 317 -4.65 8.37 22.16
C ALA A 317 -3.72 7.16 22.41
N PRO A 318 -4.28 5.98 22.73
CA PRO A 318 -3.49 4.76 22.87
C PRO A 318 -2.83 4.36 21.53
N GLY A 319 -1.68 3.71 21.62
CA GLY A 319 -0.95 3.23 20.43
C GLY A 319 -1.61 2.01 19.80
N MET A 320 -2.27 1.18 20.60
CA MET A 320 -3.02 0.00 20.15
C MET A 320 -4.30 -0.15 20.97
N VAL A 321 -5.36 -0.63 20.33
CA VAL A 321 -6.61 -1.02 20.99
C VAL A 321 -7.04 -2.43 20.57
N LEU A 322 -7.74 -3.12 21.46
CA LEU A 322 -8.49 -4.33 21.17
C LEU A 322 -9.97 -4.06 21.46
N SER A 323 -10.82 -4.23 20.45
CA SER A 323 -12.27 -4.05 20.62
C SER A 323 -12.92 -5.26 21.30
N ASN A 324 -14.10 -5.04 21.87
CA ASN A 324 -14.94 -6.07 22.48
C ASN A 324 -15.47 -7.12 21.46
N VAL A 325 -15.34 -6.85 20.17
CA VAL A 325 -15.66 -7.77 19.07
C VAL A 325 -14.39 -8.38 18.43
N GLY A 326 -13.20 -8.08 18.97
CA GLY A 326 -11.95 -8.77 18.63
C GLY A 326 -11.08 -8.09 17.56
N ASN A 327 -11.44 -6.89 17.10
CA ASN A 327 -10.61 -6.14 16.13
C ASN A 327 -9.44 -5.49 16.87
N VAL A 328 -8.23 -5.63 16.31
CA VAL A 328 -7.02 -4.94 16.79
C VAL A 328 -6.82 -3.67 15.97
N GLY A 329 -6.77 -2.51 16.62
CA GLY A 329 -6.36 -1.26 15.98
C GLY A 329 -4.95 -0.89 16.39
N ILE A 330 -4.07 -0.56 15.43
CA ILE A 330 -2.74 0.02 15.70
C ILE A 330 -2.67 1.39 15.06
N GLY A 331 -2.46 2.44 15.87
CA GLY A 331 -2.52 3.82 15.41
C GLY A 331 -3.92 4.32 15.06
N THR A 332 -4.96 3.55 15.39
CA THR A 332 -6.38 3.94 15.33
C THR A 332 -7.09 3.48 16.58
N THR A 333 -8.02 4.28 17.09
CA THR A 333 -8.89 3.94 18.22
C THR A 333 -10.26 3.42 17.78
N ALA A 334 -10.56 3.47 16.48
CA ALA A 334 -11.78 2.98 15.87
C ALA A 334 -11.42 2.02 14.73
N PRO A 335 -10.93 0.81 15.04
CA PRO A 335 -10.63 -0.17 14.01
C PRO A 335 -11.90 -0.50 13.21
N ASN A 336 -11.75 -0.68 11.90
CA ASN A 336 -12.84 -1.10 11.02
C ASN A 336 -13.48 -2.41 11.55
N SER A 337 -14.81 -2.45 11.64
CA SER A 337 -15.56 -3.59 12.18
C SER A 337 -15.33 -4.88 11.41
N ASP A 338 -15.01 -4.78 10.12
CA ASP A 338 -14.83 -5.91 9.23
C ASP A 338 -13.36 -6.40 9.17
N ALA A 339 -12.44 -5.74 9.89
CA ALA A 339 -11.02 -6.07 9.88
C ALA A 339 -10.56 -6.65 11.23
N SER A 340 -9.98 -7.85 11.25
CA SER A 340 -9.36 -8.37 12.48
C SER A 340 -8.15 -7.54 12.94
N LEU A 341 -7.44 -6.90 12.00
CA LEU A 341 -6.34 -5.97 12.25
C LEU A 341 -6.50 -4.74 11.35
N ASP A 342 -6.55 -3.55 11.95
CA ASP A 342 -6.60 -2.26 11.28
C ASP A 342 -5.38 -1.41 11.65
N LEU A 343 -4.71 -0.87 10.64
CA LEU A 343 -3.47 -0.09 10.76
C LEU A 343 -3.75 1.35 10.32
N GLY A 344 -4.00 2.25 11.28
CA GLY A 344 -4.49 3.60 11.03
C GLY A 344 -3.43 4.68 10.81
N ALA A 345 -2.13 4.34 10.87
CA ALA A 345 -1.06 5.33 10.73
C ALA A 345 -0.98 5.88 9.29
N THR A 346 -1.04 7.21 9.13
CA THR A 346 -1.04 7.87 7.81
C THR A 346 0.33 7.96 7.14
N ASN A 347 1.39 7.64 7.87
CA ASN A 347 2.79 7.77 7.43
C ASN A 347 3.64 6.51 7.69
N LYS A 348 2.99 5.35 7.88
CA LYS A 348 3.66 4.06 8.09
C LYS A 348 3.05 3.01 7.16
N ALA A 349 3.75 1.90 6.97
CA ALA A 349 3.29 0.78 6.14
C ALA A 349 3.32 -0.54 6.92
N PHE A 350 2.53 -1.51 6.47
CA PHE A 350 2.58 -2.87 6.96
C PHE A 350 3.82 -3.58 6.40
N MET A 351 4.60 -4.22 7.26
CA MET A 351 5.70 -5.08 6.85
C MET A 351 5.32 -6.54 7.09
N THR A 352 5.13 -7.30 6.00
CA THR A 352 4.85 -8.74 6.05
C THR A 352 6.06 -9.53 6.54
N ASN A 353 5.87 -10.80 6.86
CA ASN A 353 6.98 -11.73 7.06
C ASN A 353 7.86 -11.79 5.80
N ARG A 354 9.16 -11.68 6.01
CA ARG A 354 10.18 -11.76 4.96
C ARG A 354 10.81 -13.14 4.99
N VAL A 355 10.62 -13.93 3.95
CA VAL A 355 11.10 -15.32 3.89
C VAL A 355 11.96 -15.52 2.64
N ALA A 356 12.96 -16.39 2.72
CA ALA A 356 13.89 -16.62 1.62
C ALA A 356 13.18 -17.05 0.32
N SER A 357 12.19 -17.92 0.43
CA SER A 357 11.27 -18.32 -0.65
C SER A 357 10.06 -19.04 -0.04
N PRO A 358 9.01 -19.35 -0.82
CA PRO A 358 7.83 -20.02 -0.29
C PRO A 358 8.08 -21.43 0.27
N SER A 359 9.17 -22.10 -0.13
CA SER A 359 9.54 -23.43 0.40
C SER A 359 9.99 -23.40 1.86
N ALA A 360 10.29 -22.22 2.42
CA ALA A 360 10.62 -22.07 3.84
C ALA A 360 9.39 -22.23 4.76
N ILE A 361 8.17 -22.22 4.21
CA ILE A 361 6.93 -22.38 4.96
C ILE A 361 6.46 -23.83 4.79
N ALA A 362 6.61 -24.63 5.86
CA ALA A 362 6.33 -26.07 5.81
C ALA A 362 4.84 -26.40 5.61
N ASN A 363 3.95 -25.61 6.21
CA ASN A 363 2.50 -25.85 6.20
C ASN A 363 1.76 -24.55 5.83
N PRO A 364 1.82 -24.10 4.57
CA PRO A 364 1.13 -22.89 4.15
C PRO A 364 -0.40 -23.10 4.18
N SER A 365 -1.15 -22.02 4.42
CA SER A 365 -2.62 -22.03 4.40
C SER A 365 -3.14 -20.86 3.57
N ASP A 366 -4.32 -21.05 2.98
CA ASP A 366 -4.93 -20.06 2.10
C ASP A 366 -5.11 -18.72 2.82
N GLY A 367 -4.77 -17.63 2.14
CA GLY A 367 -4.78 -16.27 2.67
C GLY A 367 -3.44 -15.78 3.24
N MET A 368 -2.41 -16.62 3.32
CA MET A 368 -1.07 -16.17 3.73
C MET A 368 -0.44 -15.23 2.70
N ILE A 369 0.23 -14.18 3.18
CA ILE A 369 1.00 -13.23 2.37
C ILE A 369 2.41 -13.11 2.94
N ILE A 370 3.41 -13.16 2.07
CA ILE A 370 4.82 -13.00 2.42
C ILE A 370 5.52 -12.05 1.46
N PHE A 371 6.67 -11.56 1.89
CA PHE A 371 7.66 -10.99 0.98
C PHE A 371 8.78 -12.02 0.77
N ASP A 372 8.90 -12.51 -0.46
CA ASP A 372 9.97 -13.40 -0.89
C ASP A 372 11.26 -12.58 -1.06
N THR A 373 12.25 -12.81 -0.21
CA THR A 373 13.50 -12.05 -0.21
C THR A 373 14.47 -12.48 -1.30
N THR A 374 14.28 -13.64 -1.94
CA THR A 374 15.06 -14.06 -3.11
C THR A 374 14.48 -13.46 -4.38
N ALA A 375 13.17 -13.62 -4.60
CA ALA A 375 12.47 -13.10 -5.77
C ALA A 375 12.12 -11.60 -5.69
N LYS A 376 12.30 -10.98 -4.51
CA LYS A 376 12.06 -9.55 -4.21
C LYS A 376 10.62 -9.10 -4.49
N CYS A 377 9.65 -9.93 -4.17
CA CYS A 377 8.24 -9.67 -4.46
C CYS A 377 7.30 -10.25 -3.41
N PHE A 378 6.06 -9.78 -3.40
CA PHE A 378 5.02 -10.35 -2.55
C PHE A 378 4.44 -11.62 -3.17
N LYS A 379 4.29 -12.65 -2.34
CA LYS A 379 3.62 -13.91 -2.70
C LYS A 379 2.41 -14.11 -1.81
N GLY A 380 1.31 -14.58 -2.40
CA GLY A 380 0.09 -14.97 -1.71
C GLY A 380 -0.15 -16.46 -1.88
N TYR A 381 -0.54 -17.15 -0.82
CA TYR A 381 -0.93 -18.56 -0.90
C TYR A 381 -2.45 -18.66 -1.00
N ALA A 382 -2.94 -19.31 -2.05
CA ALA A 382 -4.36 -19.54 -2.25
C ALA A 382 -4.61 -20.73 -3.17
N ASN A 383 -5.71 -21.47 -2.95
CA ASN A 383 -6.00 -22.72 -3.64
C ASN A 383 -4.81 -23.68 -3.58
N SER A 384 -4.20 -23.78 -2.39
CA SER A 384 -3.06 -24.65 -2.12
C SER A 384 -1.78 -24.35 -2.93
N LEU A 385 -1.63 -23.14 -3.48
CA LEU A 385 -0.48 -22.74 -4.29
C LEU A 385 -0.01 -21.31 -3.97
N TRP A 386 1.30 -21.11 -4.01
CA TRP A 386 1.90 -19.78 -3.98
C TRP A 386 1.77 -19.10 -5.33
N ARG A 387 1.30 -17.85 -5.32
CA ARG A 387 1.16 -16.99 -6.50
C ARG A 387 1.79 -15.63 -6.24
N ASP A 388 2.20 -14.99 -7.33
CA ASP A 388 2.79 -13.66 -7.28
C ASP A 388 1.65 -12.64 -7.16
N ILE A 389 1.69 -11.83 -6.10
CA ILE A 389 0.74 -10.71 -5.94
C ILE A 389 1.20 -9.52 -6.78
N THR A 390 2.51 -9.38 -6.93
CA THR A 390 3.18 -8.37 -7.76
C THR A 390 4.14 -9.04 -8.72
N PRO A 391 4.30 -8.56 -9.97
CA PRO A 391 5.29 -9.10 -10.90
C PRO A 391 6.68 -9.10 -10.24
N CYS A 392 7.29 -10.27 -10.09
CA CYS A 392 8.62 -10.37 -9.48
C CYS A 392 9.65 -9.81 -10.46
N SER A 393 10.24 -8.67 -10.12
CA SER A 393 11.11 -7.85 -10.98
C SER A 393 12.52 -8.43 -11.21
N GLY A 394 12.63 -9.76 -11.29
CA GLY A 394 13.90 -10.48 -11.50
C GLY A 394 13.80 -11.64 -12.50
N GLY A 395 12.63 -11.87 -13.12
CA GLY A 395 12.53 -12.87 -14.18
C GLY A 395 13.19 -12.40 -15.47
N THR A 396 13.72 -13.32 -16.27
CA THR A 396 13.98 -13.07 -17.70
C THR A 396 12.62 -13.08 -18.43
N PRO A 397 12.32 -12.13 -19.33
CA PRO A 397 11.10 -12.24 -20.13
C PRO A 397 11.17 -13.53 -20.94
N ILE A 398 10.14 -14.37 -20.86
CA ILE A 398 10.02 -15.62 -21.63
C ILE A 398 8.68 -15.66 -22.35
N VAL A 399 8.66 -16.26 -23.54
CA VAL A 399 7.45 -16.61 -24.28
C VAL A 399 7.57 -18.07 -24.70
N THR A 400 6.46 -18.80 -24.74
CA THR A 400 6.47 -20.20 -25.19
C THR A 400 6.50 -20.32 -26.71
N GLN A 401 6.02 -19.30 -27.43
CA GLN A 401 6.00 -19.27 -28.89
C GLN A 401 5.93 -17.82 -29.42
N LEU A 402 6.68 -17.54 -30.49
CA LEU A 402 6.49 -16.35 -31.34
C LEU A 402 5.79 -16.76 -32.65
N ASN A 403 4.71 -16.07 -33.03
CA ASN A 403 3.97 -16.36 -34.26
C ASN A 403 4.28 -15.34 -35.35
N CYS A 404 5.46 -15.45 -35.97
CA CYS A 404 5.88 -14.54 -37.04
C CYS A 404 4.99 -14.64 -38.31
N GLY A 405 4.36 -15.79 -38.58
CA GLY A 405 3.46 -15.96 -39.74
C GLY A 405 2.09 -15.32 -39.55
N GLY A 406 1.64 -15.13 -38.30
CA GLY A 406 0.38 -14.46 -37.96
C GLY A 406 0.54 -12.96 -37.67
N GLY A 407 1.72 -12.38 -37.91
CA GLY A 407 1.96 -10.97 -37.67
C GLY A 407 1.19 -10.06 -38.64
N THR A 408 0.77 -8.91 -38.16
CA THR A 408 0.00 -7.93 -38.95
C THR A 408 0.86 -6.71 -39.25
N LEU A 409 1.07 -6.42 -40.53
CA LEU A 409 1.75 -5.21 -41.01
C LEU A 409 0.75 -4.06 -41.19
N ASN A 410 1.06 -2.89 -40.65
CA ASN A 410 0.30 -1.67 -40.85
C ASN A 410 1.18 -0.60 -41.50
N GLY A 411 1.17 -0.60 -42.83
CA GLY A 411 1.91 0.32 -43.70
C GLY A 411 2.44 -0.36 -44.96
N SER A 412 3.06 0.43 -45.85
CA SER A 412 3.68 -0.02 -47.09
C SER A 412 5.05 0.61 -47.25
N PHE A 413 5.97 -0.11 -47.90
CA PHE A 413 7.35 0.36 -48.11
C PHE A 413 7.62 0.52 -49.61
N THR A 414 8.25 1.63 -49.98
CA THR A 414 8.67 1.91 -51.36
C THR A 414 10.14 2.29 -51.36
N SER A 415 10.91 1.71 -52.30
CA SER A 415 12.35 1.94 -52.43
C SER A 415 12.68 3.43 -52.53
N GLY A 416 13.68 3.87 -51.76
CA GLY A 416 14.13 5.26 -51.74
C GLY A 416 13.23 6.24 -50.97
N THR A 417 12.11 5.79 -50.41
CA THR A 417 11.20 6.64 -49.62
C THR A 417 11.29 6.30 -48.12
N SER A 418 11.45 7.32 -47.28
CA SER A 418 11.39 7.17 -45.83
C SER A 418 10.04 6.60 -45.42
N SER A 419 10.06 5.55 -44.60
CA SER A 419 8.88 4.85 -44.10
C SER A 419 8.87 4.91 -42.57
N ASN A 420 7.69 4.94 -41.96
CA ASN A 420 7.48 4.81 -40.52
C ASN A 420 6.17 4.07 -40.28
N SER A 421 6.26 2.75 -40.22
CA SER A 421 5.10 1.84 -40.18
C SER A 421 5.26 0.87 -39.03
N THR A 422 4.23 0.06 -38.73
CA THR A 422 4.28 -0.86 -37.58
C THR A 422 4.02 -2.30 -37.98
N PHE A 423 4.60 -3.23 -37.23
CA PHE A 423 4.34 -4.66 -37.35
C PHE A 423 4.00 -5.20 -35.96
N SER A 424 2.81 -5.78 -35.82
CA SER A 424 2.36 -6.44 -34.60
C SER A 424 2.66 -7.93 -34.69
N LEU A 425 3.53 -8.42 -33.81
CA LEU A 425 3.98 -9.81 -33.72
C LEU A 425 3.29 -10.52 -32.54
N PRO A 426 2.34 -11.43 -32.77
CA PRO A 426 1.70 -12.20 -31.72
C PRO A 426 2.66 -13.19 -31.03
N TYR A 427 2.44 -13.42 -29.73
CA TYR A 427 3.13 -14.44 -28.93
C TYR A 427 2.16 -15.15 -27.98
N ALA A 428 2.57 -16.33 -27.51
CA ALA A 428 1.88 -17.11 -26.47
C ALA A 428 2.79 -17.36 -25.26
N GLY A 429 2.18 -17.56 -24.09
CA GLY A 429 2.87 -17.98 -22.85
C GLY A 429 3.85 -16.97 -22.24
N GLY A 430 3.55 -15.67 -22.36
CA GLY A 430 4.28 -14.60 -21.66
C GLY A 430 4.17 -14.73 -20.14
N ASN A 431 5.23 -14.33 -19.43
CA ASN A 431 5.38 -14.48 -17.98
C ASN A 431 5.16 -13.20 -17.16
N GLY A 432 4.54 -12.16 -17.74
CA GLY A 432 4.24 -10.93 -16.98
C GLY A 432 5.44 -10.04 -16.67
N VAL A 433 6.62 -10.38 -17.18
CA VAL A 433 7.89 -9.71 -16.86
C VAL A 433 8.17 -8.56 -17.82
N ALA A 434 8.81 -7.52 -17.30
CA ALA A 434 9.28 -6.39 -18.09
C ALA A 434 10.43 -6.79 -19.03
N TYR A 435 10.38 -6.29 -20.26
CA TYR A 435 11.44 -6.47 -21.25
C TYR A 435 12.00 -5.12 -21.70
N THR A 436 13.30 -5.09 -22.00
CA THR A 436 13.96 -3.92 -22.57
C THR A 436 13.66 -3.81 -24.07
N GLY A 437 13.82 -2.61 -24.62
CA GLY A 437 13.67 -2.42 -26.07
C GLY A 437 14.68 -3.24 -26.88
N GLN A 438 14.34 -3.49 -28.15
CA GLN A 438 15.16 -4.24 -29.11
C GLN A 438 15.18 -3.50 -30.45
N THR A 439 16.33 -3.49 -31.10
CA THR A 439 16.50 -2.93 -32.45
C THR A 439 17.02 -4.01 -33.39
N ILE A 440 16.38 -4.14 -34.56
CA ILE A 440 16.70 -5.15 -35.58
C ILE A 440 16.86 -4.44 -36.91
N PHE A 441 18.00 -4.63 -37.56
CA PHE A 441 18.25 -4.10 -38.91
C PHE A 441 17.75 -5.08 -39.97
N SER A 442 17.16 -4.57 -41.05
CA SER A 442 16.68 -5.39 -42.16
C SER A 442 17.84 -6.03 -42.93
N THR A 443 17.64 -7.28 -43.35
CA THR A 443 18.51 -8.03 -44.28
C THR A 443 17.77 -8.33 -45.59
N GLY A 444 18.49 -8.59 -46.69
CA GLY A 444 17.90 -8.63 -48.03
C GLY A 444 17.82 -7.21 -48.60
N VAL A 445 16.70 -6.51 -48.39
CA VAL A 445 16.63 -5.06 -48.59
C VAL A 445 17.09 -4.35 -47.31
N THR A 446 18.19 -3.60 -47.39
CA THR A 446 18.78 -2.84 -46.28
C THR A 446 18.14 -1.44 -46.14
N GLY A 447 18.37 -0.76 -45.02
CA GLY A 447 17.91 0.62 -44.80
C GLY A 447 16.61 0.76 -44.01
N LEU A 448 15.99 -0.36 -43.60
CA LEU A 448 14.90 -0.38 -42.63
C LEU A 448 15.38 -0.90 -41.26
N THR A 449 14.82 -0.35 -40.20
CA THR A 449 15.10 -0.71 -38.81
C THR A 449 13.78 -0.97 -38.09
N ALA A 450 13.62 -2.17 -37.53
CA ALA A 450 12.51 -2.52 -36.66
C ALA A 450 12.89 -2.30 -35.19
N THR A 451 12.16 -1.44 -34.50
CA THR A 451 12.41 -1.06 -33.11
C THR A 451 11.22 -1.44 -32.23
N LEU A 452 11.47 -2.25 -31.22
CA LEU A 452 10.56 -2.55 -30.12
C LEU A 452 10.94 -1.68 -28.92
N ASN A 453 9.99 -0.91 -28.38
CA ASN A 453 10.20 -0.16 -27.15
C ASN A 453 10.10 -1.07 -25.92
N ALA A 454 10.71 -0.65 -24.80
CA ALA A 454 10.57 -1.37 -23.53
C ALA A 454 9.09 -1.49 -23.12
N GLY A 455 8.73 -2.63 -22.54
CA GLY A 455 7.34 -2.94 -22.17
C GLY A 455 7.26 -4.06 -21.15
N THR A 456 6.07 -4.60 -20.93
CA THR A 456 5.83 -5.75 -20.04
C THR A 456 5.01 -6.80 -20.78
N LEU A 457 5.40 -8.06 -20.66
CA LEU A 457 4.64 -9.16 -21.26
C LEU A 457 3.28 -9.29 -20.57
N ALA A 458 2.26 -9.68 -21.33
CA ALA A 458 1.04 -10.19 -20.74
C ALA A 458 1.32 -11.55 -20.08
N ASN A 459 0.58 -11.90 -19.03
CA ASN A 459 0.53 -13.27 -18.54
C ASN A 459 -0.33 -14.10 -19.52
N GLY A 460 0.31 -14.98 -20.30
CA GLY A 460 -0.36 -15.72 -21.38
C GLY A 460 -0.12 -15.12 -22.77
N SER A 461 -1.14 -14.97 -23.60
CA SER A 461 -1.01 -14.51 -24.99
C SER A 461 -0.99 -12.98 -25.11
N GLY A 462 -0.22 -12.45 -26.05
CA GLY A 462 -0.13 -11.02 -26.30
C GLY A 462 0.54 -10.70 -27.65
N SER A 463 0.96 -9.45 -27.85
CA SER A 463 1.66 -9.02 -29.07
C SER A 463 2.78 -8.03 -28.78
N LEU A 464 3.90 -8.16 -29.51
CA LEU A 464 5.00 -7.19 -29.55
C LEU A 464 4.80 -6.27 -30.75
N THR A 465 4.80 -4.95 -30.54
CA THR A 465 4.66 -3.98 -31.64
C THR A 465 6.02 -3.40 -32.00
N TYR A 466 6.50 -3.72 -33.20
CA TYR A 466 7.72 -3.16 -33.77
C TYR A 466 7.37 -1.94 -34.64
N THR A 467 8.08 -0.83 -34.43
CA THR A 467 8.07 0.32 -35.34
C THR A 467 9.16 0.12 -36.38
N ILE A 468 8.79 0.01 -37.65
CA ILE A 468 9.69 -0.17 -38.79
C ILE A 468 9.91 1.19 -39.45
N SER A 469 11.12 1.71 -39.35
CA SER A 469 11.49 3.03 -39.85
C SER A 469 12.75 3.00 -40.70
N GLY A 470 12.89 3.98 -41.60
CA GLY A 470 14.08 4.14 -42.44
C GLY A 470 13.75 4.23 -43.93
N THR A 471 14.78 4.26 -44.77
CA THR A 471 14.67 4.41 -46.22
C THR A 471 15.22 3.14 -46.88
N PRO A 472 14.37 2.29 -47.49
CA PRO A 472 14.82 1.06 -48.14
C PRO A 472 15.76 1.34 -49.31
N SER A 473 16.90 0.64 -49.36
CA SER A 473 17.95 0.85 -50.37
C SER A 473 17.59 0.36 -51.78
N SER A 474 16.66 -0.59 -51.89
CA SER A 474 16.19 -1.17 -53.16
C SER A 474 14.76 -1.72 -53.00
N SER A 475 14.16 -2.20 -54.10
CA SER A 475 12.93 -2.99 -54.03
C SER A 475 13.24 -4.48 -53.81
N GLY A 476 12.30 -5.22 -53.22
CA GLY A 476 12.49 -6.62 -52.84
C GLY A 476 11.97 -6.91 -51.43
N THR A 477 12.47 -7.98 -50.81
CA THR A 477 12.03 -8.40 -49.47
C THR A 477 13.04 -7.98 -48.39
N ALA A 478 12.59 -7.19 -47.43
CA ALA A 478 13.32 -6.88 -46.19
C ALA A 478 12.96 -7.91 -45.10
N ASN A 479 13.95 -8.53 -44.49
CA ASN A 479 13.79 -9.60 -43.50
C ASN A 479 14.29 -9.15 -42.13
N PHE A 480 13.51 -9.44 -41.09
CA PHE A 480 13.84 -9.11 -39.70
C PHE A 480 13.83 -10.38 -38.85
N THR A 481 14.98 -10.75 -38.29
CA THR A 481 15.09 -11.89 -37.37
C THR A 481 14.88 -11.42 -35.93
N VAL A 482 13.78 -11.86 -35.33
CA VAL A 482 13.42 -11.57 -33.94
C VAL A 482 13.97 -12.68 -33.05
N ASN A 483 14.82 -12.30 -32.10
CA ASN A 483 15.24 -13.13 -30.98
C ASN A 483 14.67 -12.51 -29.70
N PHE A 484 13.60 -13.10 -29.17
CA PHE A 484 12.89 -12.55 -28.02
C PHE A 484 12.33 -13.66 -27.13
N GLY A 485 12.50 -13.52 -25.82
CA GLY A 485 11.89 -14.39 -24.82
C GLY A 485 12.27 -15.88 -24.92
N GLY A 486 13.49 -16.17 -25.40
CA GLY A 486 13.98 -17.54 -25.62
C GLY A 486 13.53 -18.18 -26.94
N GLN A 487 12.78 -17.45 -27.76
CA GLN A 487 12.30 -17.91 -29.07
C GLN A 487 12.93 -17.09 -30.20
N LEU A 488 13.07 -17.74 -31.35
CA LEU A 488 13.61 -17.14 -32.56
C LEU A 488 12.62 -17.32 -33.72
N CYS A 489 12.26 -16.24 -34.39
CA CYS A 489 11.49 -16.28 -35.63
C CYS A 489 11.87 -15.12 -36.54
N ALA A 490 11.45 -15.16 -37.81
CA ALA A 490 11.68 -14.06 -38.75
C ALA A 490 10.37 -13.65 -39.41
N PHE A 491 10.20 -12.34 -39.61
CA PHE A 491 9.12 -11.79 -40.43
C PHE A 491 9.69 -10.96 -41.57
N ASN A 492 8.92 -10.84 -42.65
CA ASN A 492 9.35 -10.25 -43.91
C ASN A 492 8.41 -9.11 -44.27
N VAL A 493 8.94 -8.02 -44.82
CA VAL A 493 8.14 -6.94 -45.41
C VAL A 493 8.57 -6.73 -46.87
N ASN A 494 7.59 -6.53 -47.74
CA ASN A 494 7.85 -6.28 -49.15
C ASN A 494 8.04 -4.78 -49.39
N VAL A 495 9.10 -4.45 -50.11
CA VAL A 495 9.45 -3.10 -50.54
C VAL A 495 9.19 -2.98 -52.04
N SER A 496 8.26 -2.10 -52.40
CA SER A 496 7.86 -1.84 -53.79
C SER A 496 8.89 -1.00 -54.53
N SER A 497 9.00 -1.16 -55.85
CA SER A 497 9.87 -0.32 -56.69
C SER A 497 9.32 1.10 -56.83
N SER A 498 10.22 2.09 -56.89
CA SER A 498 9.90 3.49 -57.16
C SER A 498 10.01 3.88 -58.64
N GLN A 499 10.50 2.98 -59.51
CA GLN A 499 10.59 3.21 -60.96
C GLN A 499 9.52 2.42 -61.73
N PRO A 500 8.98 2.95 -62.84
CA PRO A 500 8.05 2.21 -63.70
C PRO A 500 8.76 0.99 -64.31
N GLN A 501 8.16 -0.19 -64.15
CA GLN A 501 8.67 -1.46 -64.65
C GLN A 501 7.55 -2.23 -65.33
N VAL A 502 7.88 -2.88 -66.44
CA VAL A 502 7.02 -3.86 -67.11
C VAL A 502 7.81 -5.14 -67.30
N THR A 503 7.16 -6.30 -67.18
CA THR A 503 7.84 -7.59 -67.41
C THR A 503 8.05 -7.85 -68.90
N GLN A 504 7.20 -7.29 -69.77
CA GLN A 504 7.29 -7.48 -71.22
C GLN A 504 6.55 -6.37 -72.00
N LEU A 505 7.12 -5.91 -73.12
CA LEU A 505 6.42 -5.14 -74.17
C LEU A 505 5.97 -6.10 -75.30
N LEU A 506 4.69 -6.05 -75.70
CA LEU A 506 4.08 -7.01 -76.63
C LEU A 506 4.01 -6.46 -78.07
N CYS A 507 5.17 -6.23 -78.67
CA CYS A 507 5.35 -5.55 -79.96
C CYS A 507 4.50 -6.10 -81.12
N GLY A 508 4.39 -7.43 -81.24
CA GLY A 508 3.68 -8.08 -82.35
C GLY A 508 2.15 -8.00 -82.26
N SER A 509 1.62 -7.52 -81.14
CA SER A 509 0.17 -7.39 -80.90
C SER A 509 -0.31 -5.93 -80.91
N GLY A 510 0.60 -4.98 -81.15
CA GLY A 510 0.24 -3.57 -81.18
C GLY A 510 -0.60 -3.23 -82.42
N THR A 511 -1.62 -2.41 -82.23
CA THR A 511 -2.51 -1.93 -83.30
C THR A 511 -2.23 -0.47 -83.58
N HIS A 512 -2.26 -0.07 -84.85
CA HIS A 512 -2.16 1.34 -85.23
C HIS A 512 -3.39 1.81 -86.00
N ASN A 513 -3.59 3.11 -86.02
CA ASN A 513 -4.60 3.81 -86.81
C ASN A 513 -3.95 5.01 -87.50
N GLY A 514 -4.43 5.35 -88.70
CA GLY A 514 -3.87 6.37 -89.58
C GLY A 514 -3.26 5.78 -90.85
N SER A 515 -3.41 6.49 -91.97
CA SER A 515 -2.72 6.20 -93.23
C SER A 515 -1.56 7.18 -93.37
N PHE A 516 -0.36 6.66 -93.59
CA PHE A 516 0.85 7.47 -93.76
C PHE A 516 1.24 7.47 -95.23
N THR A 517 1.32 8.65 -95.84
CA THR A 517 1.66 8.77 -97.27
C THR A 517 2.91 9.62 -97.43
N SER A 518 3.86 9.15 -98.23
CA SER A 518 5.12 9.86 -98.48
C SER A 518 4.87 11.27 -99.01
N GLY A 519 5.58 12.25 -98.45
CA GLY A 519 5.49 13.66 -98.85
C GLY A 519 4.25 14.42 -98.34
N ALA A 520 3.29 13.74 -97.69
CA ALA A 520 2.10 14.37 -97.11
C ALA A 520 2.13 14.34 -95.58
N PHE A 521 1.68 15.44 -94.95
CA PHE A 521 1.52 15.46 -93.50
C PHE A 521 0.54 14.37 -93.07
N SER A 522 1.01 13.46 -92.23
CA SER A 522 0.29 12.27 -91.79
C SER A 522 0.13 12.29 -90.27
N MET A 523 -1.06 11.93 -89.80
CA MET A 523 -1.36 11.77 -88.37
C MET A 523 -1.97 10.41 -88.10
N GLY A 524 -1.63 9.85 -86.94
CA GLY A 524 -2.14 8.56 -86.49
C GLY A 524 -1.74 8.27 -85.06
N SER A 525 -1.85 7.01 -84.67
CA SER A 525 -1.44 6.55 -83.33
C SER A 525 -1.16 5.06 -83.35
N PHE A 526 -0.34 4.57 -82.43
CA PHE A 526 -0.27 3.14 -82.12
C PHE A 526 -0.44 2.88 -80.63
N SER A 527 -1.08 1.76 -80.31
CA SER A 527 -1.19 1.25 -78.95
C SER A 527 -0.25 0.05 -78.80
N LEU A 528 0.64 0.11 -77.80
CA LEU A 528 1.62 -0.93 -77.49
C LEU A 528 1.24 -1.61 -76.17
N PRO A 529 0.68 -2.83 -76.20
CA PRO A 529 0.35 -3.57 -74.99
C PRO A 529 1.62 -3.98 -74.21
N TYR A 530 1.50 -4.07 -72.89
CA TYR A 530 2.52 -4.56 -71.98
C TYR A 530 1.94 -5.50 -70.91
N ALA A 531 2.79 -6.34 -70.33
CA ALA A 531 2.47 -7.20 -69.19
C ALA A 531 3.31 -6.83 -67.96
N GLY A 532 2.78 -7.12 -66.77
CA GLY A 532 3.50 -6.98 -65.49
C GLY A 532 3.89 -5.55 -65.10
N GLY A 533 3.08 -4.56 -65.46
CA GLY A 533 3.17 -3.20 -64.96
C GLY A 533 3.07 -3.13 -63.43
N ASN A 534 3.83 -2.22 -62.83
CA ASN A 534 4.01 -2.15 -61.37
C ASN A 534 3.29 -0.96 -60.71
N GLY A 535 2.31 -0.34 -61.37
CA GLY A 535 1.49 0.70 -60.76
C GLY A 535 2.17 2.07 -60.62
N VAL A 536 3.44 2.20 -61.04
CA VAL A 536 4.25 3.41 -60.85
C VAL A 536 4.03 4.41 -61.99
N ALA A 537 4.13 5.71 -61.66
CA ALA A 537 4.06 6.79 -62.64
C ALA A 537 5.28 6.82 -63.58
N TYR A 538 5.07 7.22 -64.83
CA TYR A 538 6.10 7.40 -65.85
C TYR A 538 5.97 8.76 -66.52
N SER A 539 7.10 9.33 -66.93
CA SER A 539 7.15 10.57 -67.70
C SER A 539 6.88 10.32 -69.20
N GLY A 540 6.47 11.37 -69.93
CA GLY A 540 6.28 11.28 -71.38
C GLY A 540 7.56 10.96 -72.15
N GLN A 541 7.41 10.46 -73.38
CA GLN A 541 8.50 10.03 -74.26
C GLN A 541 8.22 10.46 -75.70
N THR A 542 9.23 10.89 -76.43
CA THR A 542 9.17 11.15 -77.88
C THR A 542 10.16 10.27 -78.62
N ILE A 543 9.74 9.71 -79.76
CA ILE A 543 10.51 8.75 -80.57
C ILE A 543 10.38 9.15 -82.04
N SER A 544 11.50 9.47 -82.69
CA SER A 544 11.53 9.71 -84.13
C SER A 544 11.57 8.40 -84.91
N SER A 545 10.92 8.35 -86.08
CA SER A 545 10.94 7.18 -86.94
C SER A 545 12.30 6.95 -87.60
N THR A 546 12.67 5.68 -87.76
CA THR A 546 13.84 5.21 -88.51
C THR A 546 13.41 4.33 -89.69
N GLY A 547 14.27 4.16 -90.70
CA GLY A 547 13.86 3.59 -91.99
C GLY A 547 13.26 4.67 -92.89
N VAL A 548 11.95 4.93 -92.76
CA VAL A 548 11.33 6.16 -93.27
C VAL A 548 11.37 7.23 -92.19
N THR A 549 12.09 8.32 -92.45
CA THR A 549 12.21 9.46 -91.52
C THR A 549 11.07 10.46 -91.69
N GLY A 550 10.89 11.35 -90.72
CA GLY A 550 9.90 12.45 -90.80
C GLY A 550 8.60 12.20 -90.04
N LEU A 551 8.44 11.05 -89.36
CA LEU A 551 7.36 10.82 -88.39
C LEU A 551 7.92 10.84 -86.96
N THR A 552 7.13 11.34 -86.01
CA THR A 552 7.46 11.32 -84.58
C THR A 552 6.29 10.71 -83.80
N ALA A 553 6.59 9.73 -82.95
CA ALA A 553 5.67 9.12 -82.00
C ALA A 553 5.85 9.75 -80.61
N THR A 554 4.76 10.13 -79.95
CA THR A 554 4.77 10.80 -78.65
C THR A 554 3.87 10.07 -77.65
N LEU A 555 4.40 9.74 -76.48
CA LEU A 555 3.68 9.21 -75.32
C LEU A 555 3.59 10.31 -74.25
N SER A 556 2.40 10.57 -73.72
CA SER A 556 2.21 11.48 -72.58
C SER A 556 2.55 10.80 -71.25
N ALA A 557 2.89 11.58 -70.22
CA ALA A 557 3.09 11.06 -68.88
C ALA A 557 1.83 10.35 -68.35
N GLY A 558 2.00 9.30 -67.55
CA GLY A 558 0.90 8.48 -67.06
C GLY A 558 1.30 7.58 -65.90
N THR A 559 0.46 6.61 -65.57
CA THR A 559 0.72 5.61 -64.52
C THR A 559 0.50 4.22 -65.08
N LEU A 560 1.40 3.29 -64.79
CA LEU A 560 1.23 1.90 -65.21
C LEU A 560 0.03 1.29 -64.49
N ALA A 561 -0.71 0.42 -65.18
CA ALA A 561 -1.63 -0.48 -64.51
C ALA A 561 -0.81 -1.51 -63.70
N ASN A 562 -1.35 -1.97 -62.56
CA ASN A 562 -0.82 -3.17 -61.90
C ASN A 562 -1.23 -4.40 -62.73
N GLY A 563 -0.27 -5.06 -63.37
CA GLY A 563 -0.53 -6.17 -64.30
C GLY A 563 -0.46 -5.75 -65.78
N SER A 564 -1.39 -6.19 -66.62
CA SER A 564 -1.39 -5.86 -68.05
C SER A 564 -1.99 -4.49 -68.34
N GLY A 565 -1.48 -3.80 -69.36
CA GLY A 565 -1.98 -2.51 -69.82
C GLY A 565 -1.46 -2.17 -71.22
N SER A 566 -1.63 -0.91 -71.66
CA SER A 566 -1.10 -0.46 -72.96
C SER A 566 -0.57 0.98 -72.91
N LEU A 567 0.51 1.23 -73.65
CA LEU A 567 1.08 2.57 -73.88
C LEU A 567 0.55 3.09 -75.22
N THR A 568 -0.09 4.26 -75.22
CA THR A 568 -0.64 4.85 -76.45
C THR A 568 0.27 5.97 -76.93
N TYR A 569 0.82 5.82 -78.14
CA TYR A 569 1.66 6.81 -78.79
C TYR A 569 0.90 7.49 -79.93
N THR A 570 0.93 8.82 -79.99
CA THR A 570 0.43 9.60 -81.12
C THR A 570 1.53 9.82 -82.14
N ILE A 571 1.29 9.49 -83.41
CA ILE A 571 2.23 9.66 -84.52
C ILE A 571 1.85 10.91 -85.32
N SER A 572 2.82 11.78 -85.59
CA SER A 572 2.63 12.94 -86.48
C SER A 572 3.90 13.27 -87.26
N GLY A 573 3.74 13.73 -88.50
CA GLY A 573 4.83 14.29 -89.30
C GLY A 573 4.66 14.06 -90.80
N THR A 574 5.67 14.41 -91.59
CA THR A 574 5.67 14.23 -93.05
C THR A 574 6.72 13.19 -93.42
N PRO A 575 6.33 11.96 -93.80
CA PRO A 575 7.29 10.91 -94.15
C PRO A 575 8.12 11.29 -95.39
N SER A 576 9.43 11.09 -95.32
CA SER A 576 10.39 11.49 -96.36
C SER A 576 10.38 10.59 -97.61
N SER A 577 9.89 9.36 -97.48
CA SER A 577 9.79 8.37 -98.57
C SER A 577 8.67 7.37 -98.29
N SER A 578 8.33 6.51 -99.27
CA SER A 578 7.46 5.35 -99.04
C SER A 578 8.31 4.17 -98.54
N GLY A 579 7.72 3.27 -97.74
CA GLY A 579 8.43 2.16 -97.09
C GLY A 579 8.01 1.99 -95.63
N THR A 580 8.84 1.35 -94.81
CA THR A 580 8.52 1.06 -93.41
C THR A 580 9.15 2.09 -92.46
N ALA A 581 8.32 2.76 -91.65
CA ALA A 581 8.75 3.62 -90.55
C ALA A 581 8.77 2.82 -89.24
N ASN A 582 9.92 2.79 -88.56
CA ASN A 582 10.14 2.03 -87.34
C ASN A 582 10.32 2.96 -86.13
N PHE A 583 9.65 2.66 -85.02
CA PHE A 583 9.76 3.35 -83.74
C PHE A 583 10.33 2.39 -82.69
N THR A 584 11.55 2.65 -82.22
CA THR A 584 12.17 1.87 -81.14
C THR A 584 11.76 2.44 -79.78
N VAL A 585 10.84 1.75 -79.11
CA VAL A 585 10.35 2.05 -77.77
C VAL A 585 11.28 1.41 -76.73
N ASN A 586 11.88 2.25 -75.88
CA ASN A 586 12.59 1.82 -74.66
C ASN A 586 11.78 2.28 -73.46
N PHE A 587 11.14 1.35 -72.74
CA PHE A 587 10.22 1.66 -71.66
C PHE A 587 10.20 0.56 -70.59
N GLY A 588 10.26 0.97 -69.30
CA GLY A 588 10.04 0.06 -68.16
C GLY A 588 11.02 -1.11 -68.06
N GLY A 589 12.26 -0.95 -68.55
CA GLY A 589 13.29 -1.98 -68.59
C GLY A 589 13.28 -2.88 -69.83
N GLN A 590 12.36 -2.64 -70.77
CA GLN A 590 12.19 -3.44 -71.99
C GLN A 590 12.38 -2.58 -73.25
N ILE A 591 12.84 -3.20 -74.34
CA ILE A 591 13.04 -2.56 -75.65
C ILE A 591 12.19 -3.27 -76.70
N CYS A 592 11.52 -2.50 -77.55
CA CYS A 592 10.57 -2.98 -78.54
C CYS A 592 10.62 -2.11 -79.80
N THR A 593 10.55 -2.68 -81.01
CA THR A 593 10.41 -1.91 -82.25
C THR A 593 9.00 -2.08 -82.81
N PHE A 594 8.30 -0.97 -83.03
CA PHE A 594 6.98 -0.94 -83.66
C PHE A 594 7.05 -0.31 -85.05
N SER A 595 6.46 -0.96 -86.05
CA SER A 595 6.59 -0.56 -87.46
C SER A 595 5.25 -0.15 -88.06
N VAL A 596 5.23 0.94 -88.83
CA VAL A 596 4.08 1.35 -89.65
C VAL A 596 4.49 1.48 -91.12
N SER A 597 3.58 1.14 -92.03
CA SER A 597 3.80 1.27 -93.47
C SER A 597 3.46 2.67 -93.97
N VAL A 598 4.34 3.24 -94.79
CA VAL A 598 4.15 4.51 -95.49
C VAL A 598 3.94 4.25 -96.98
N ASN A 599 2.76 4.64 -97.48
CA ASN A 599 2.32 4.42 -98.86
C ASN A 599 2.96 5.41 -99.84
N ALA A 600 3.14 4.99 -101.09
CA ALA A 600 3.58 5.85 -102.19
C ALA A 600 2.41 6.73 -102.74
N PRO A 601 2.69 7.91 -103.33
CA PRO A 601 1.67 8.75 -103.98
C PRO A 601 1.02 8.04 -105.20
N ALA A 602 -0.25 8.36 -105.53
CA ALA A 602 -0.97 7.79 -106.68
C ALA A 602 -0.51 8.40 -108.04
N PRO A 603 -0.63 7.68 -109.18
CA PRO A 603 -0.25 8.17 -110.53
C PRO A 603 -1.20 9.25 -111.08
N THR A 604 -0.71 10.12 -111.97
CA THR A 604 -1.47 11.24 -112.58
C THR A 604 -1.83 10.95 -114.04
N LEU A 605 -3.12 10.99 -114.41
CA LEU A 605 -3.58 10.85 -115.81
C LEU A 605 -3.52 12.19 -116.59
N LYS A 606 -3.07 12.15 -117.85
CA LYS A 606 -3.00 13.31 -118.76
C LYS A 606 -4.10 13.23 -119.84
N CYS A 607 -5.34 13.43 -119.41
CA CYS A 607 -6.53 13.16 -120.24
C CYS A 607 -6.60 13.93 -121.58
N GLY A 608 -5.98 15.11 -121.69
CA GLY A 608 -6.00 15.95 -122.90
C GLY A 608 -5.00 15.56 -124.00
N GLU A 609 -4.13 14.58 -123.75
CA GLU A 609 -3.03 14.19 -124.65
C GLU A 609 -3.24 12.79 -125.26
N ALA A 610 -4.50 12.35 -125.38
CA ALA A 610 -4.82 11.01 -125.88
C ALA A 610 -4.39 10.81 -127.36
N VAL A 611 -3.83 9.65 -127.67
CA VAL A 611 -3.27 9.32 -129.01
C VAL A 611 -3.85 8.01 -129.56
N ILE A 612 -3.87 7.86 -130.88
CA ILE A 612 -4.39 6.66 -131.60
C ILE A 612 -3.34 5.57 -131.83
N SER A 613 -2.06 5.91 -131.68
CA SER A 613 -0.96 4.95 -131.65
C SER A 613 0.15 5.49 -130.73
N PRO A 614 0.85 4.63 -129.98
CA PRO A 614 1.96 5.08 -129.13
C PRO A 614 3.02 5.79 -129.98
N GLY A 615 3.22 7.09 -129.76
CA GLY A 615 4.17 7.93 -130.52
C GLY A 615 3.63 8.65 -131.76
N GLY A 616 2.31 8.62 -132.03
CA GLY A 616 1.66 9.36 -133.12
C GLY A 616 1.41 10.85 -132.85
N VAL A 617 0.87 11.56 -133.85
CA VAL A 617 0.54 13.00 -133.80
C VAL A 617 -0.40 13.32 -132.62
N GLN A 618 -0.01 14.30 -131.79
CA GLN A 618 -0.80 14.85 -130.68
C GLN A 618 -2.11 15.46 -131.20
N ILE A 619 -3.25 14.98 -130.68
CA ILE A 619 -4.59 15.48 -131.06
C ILE A 619 -5.02 16.56 -130.05
N SER A 620 -4.48 17.78 -130.19
CA SER A 620 -4.86 18.93 -129.37
C SER A 620 -6.11 19.62 -129.96
N GLY A 621 -7.29 19.28 -129.46
CA GLY A 621 -8.59 19.88 -129.83
C GLY A 621 -9.70 18.83 -130.00
N PRO A 622 -10.99 19.22 -129.99
CA PRO A 622 -12.10 18.27 -130.15
C PRO A 622 -11.87 17.42 -131.40
N LEU A 623 -11.80 16.10 -131.20
CA LEU A 623 -11.36 15.10 -132.18
C LEU A 623 -11.93 15.36 -133.58
N HIS A 624 -11.14 15.92 -134.48
CA HIS A 624 -11.48 15.98 -135.89
C HIS A 624 -10.74 14.86 -136.63
N GLY A 625 -11.47 13.84 -137.07
CA GLY A 625 -10.98 12.95 -138.14
C GLY A 625 -11.09 11.45 -137.88
N PHE A 626 -12.25 10.95 -137.44
CA PHE A 626 -12.54 9.52 -137.51
C PHE A 626 -13.63 9.28 -138.56
N VAL A 627 -13.24 8.69 -139.69
CA VAL A 627 -14.16 8.36 -140.79
C VAL A 627 -14.71 6.95 -140.55
N GLY A 628 -15.93 6.88 -140.01
CA GLY A 628 -16.72 5.65 -139.95
C GLY A 628 -17.70 5.63 -141.11
N ILE A 629 -17.62 4.64 -141.99
CA ILE A 629 -18.56 4.50 -143.11
C ILE A 629 -19.90 3.98 -142.57
N GLN A 630 -21.01 4.61 -142.95
CA GLN A 630 -22.35 4.21 -142.53
C GLN A 630 -22.59 2.71 -142.73
N GLY A 631 -23.15 2.07 -141.71
CA GLY A 631 -23.52 0.66 -141.77
C GLY A 631 -22.38 -0.33 -141.54
N THR A 632 -21.18 0.13 -141.13
CA THR A 632 -20.05 -0.74 -140.77
C THR A 632 -19.74 -0.75 -139.27
N GLN A 633 -19.01 -1.77 -138.82
CA GLN A 633 -18.57 -1.93 -137.43
C GLN A 633 -17.34 -1.04 -137.18
N PHE A 634 -17.40 -0.22 -136.13
CA PHE A 634 -16.31 0.62 -135.65
C PHE A 634 -15.50 -0.14 -134.60
N ASN A 635 -14.17 -0.23 -134.79
CA ASN A 635 -13.23 -0.84 -133.84
C ASN A 635 -11.89 -0.10 -133.90
N GLN A 636 -11.59 0.70 -132.87
CA GLN A 636 -10.36 1.51 -132.76
C GLN A 636 -9.88 1.59 -131.29
N THR A 637 -8.57 1.69 -131.05
CA THR A 637 -8.00 1.86 -129.70
C THR A 637 -7.46 3.27 -129.51
N VAL A 638 -7.77 3.88 -128.35
CA VAL A 638 -7.24 5.18 -127.92
C VAL A 638 -6.35 4.97 -126.69
N TYR A 639 -5.18 5.61 -126.66
CA TYR A 639 -4.22 5.52 -125.57
C TYR A 639 -4.18 6.83 -124.77
N ILE A 640 -4.52 6.77 -123.48
CA ILE A 640 -4.47 7.92 -122.56
C ILE A 640 -3.13 7.91 -121.81
N PRO A 641 -2.25 8.92 -121.99
CA PRO A 641 -0.99 8.98 -121.26
C PRO A 641 -1.19 9.22 -119.75
N TYR A 642 -0.28 8.68 -118.95
CA TYR A 642 -0.15 8.94 -117.52
C TYR A 642 1.31 9.19 -117.15
N SER A 643 1.54 9.95 -116.08
CA SER A 643 2.86 10.14 -115.49
C SER A 643 2.95 9.60 -114.07
N GLY A 644 4.10 9.06 -113.70
CA GLY A 644 4.35 8.56 -112.34
C GLY A 644 3.63 7.26 -112.02
N GLY A 645 3.53 6.34 -112.98
CA GLY A 645 3.11 4.97 -112.71
C GLY A 645 4.00 4.32 -111.65
N ASN A 646 3.37 3.54 -110.78
CA ASN A 646 3.96 3.07 -109.52
C ASN A 646 3.60 1.60 -109.24
N GLY A 647 3.20 0.83 -110.26
CA GLY A 647 2.80 -0.57 -110.14
C GLY A 647 1.41 -0.78 -109.54
N GLN A 648 0.65 0.30 -109.29
CA GLN A 648 -0.76 0.19 -108.86
C GLN A 648 -1.62 -0.41 -109.97
N SER A 649 -2.52 -1.33 -109.60
CA SER A 649 -3.49 -1.92 -110.53
C SER A 649 -4.67 -0.98 -110.77
N TYR A 650 -5.28 -1.07 -111.94
CA TYR A 650 -6.54 -0.43 -112.26
C TYR A 650 -7.55 -1.40 -112.87
N ALA A 651 -8.83 -1.21 -112.53
CA ALA A 651 -9.91 -2.09 -112.93
C ALA A 651 -10.40 -1.82 -114.36
N SER A 652 -11.02 -2.83 -114.99
CA SER A 652 -11.68 -2.68 -116.29
C SER A 652 -12.93 -1.81 -116.16
N GLN A 653 -13.20 -0.99 -117.17
CA GLN A 653 -14.38 -0.14 -117.23
C GLN A 653 -14.96 -0.16 -118.65
N THR A 654 -16.28 -0.35 -118.79
CA THR A 654 -16.99 -0.19 -120.07
C THR A 654 -18.00 0.93 -119.93
N THR A 655 -18.01 1.86 -120.87
CA THR A 655 -18.94 2.98 -120.90
C THR A 655 -19.50 3.18 -122.31
N THR A 656 -20.79 3.43 -122.42
CA THR A 656 -21.46 3.72 -123.71
C THR A 656 -21.39 5.20 -124.01
N SER A 657 -21.34 5.59 -125.28
CA SER A 657 -21.26 7.01 -125.63
C SER A 657 -22.47 7.81 -125.14
N THR A 658 -22.22 8.99 -124.60
CA THR A 658 -23.26 10.01 -124.40
C THR A 658 -23.49 10.78 -125.70
N GLY A 659 -24.77 10.95 -126.10
CA GLY A 659 -25.16 11.64 -127.34
C GLY A 659 -25.36 10.74 -128.57
N PHE A 660 -24.99 9.45 -128.49
CA PHE A 660 -25.17 8.47 -129.56
C PHE A 660 -25.25 7.04 -128.99
N THR A 661 -26.22 6.24 -129.44
CA THR A 661 -26.33 4.83 -129.05
C THR A 661 -25.73 3.95 -130.14
N GLY A 662 -24.71 3.14 -129.79
CA GLY A 662 -24.14 2.17 -130.73
C GLY A 662 -22.65 1.91 -130.58
N ILE A 663 -21.89 2.79 -129.89
CA ILE A 663 -20.44 2.64 -129.64
C ILE A 663 -20.13 2.69 -128.15
N SER A 664 -19.32 1.75 -127.70
CA SER A 664 -18.84 1.61 -126.32
C SER A 664 -17.33 1.80 -126.24
N ALA A 665 -16.86 2.46 -125.19
CA ALA A 665 -15.47 2.55 -124.82
C ALA A 665 -15.17 1.56 -123.70
N THR A 666 -14.24 0.64 -123.94
CA THR A 666 -13.84 -0.42 -123.02
C THR A 666 -12.37 -0.26 -122.64
N LEU A 667 -12.13 0.14 -121.40
CA LEU A 667 -10.85 0.01 -120.72
C LEU A 667 -10.73 -1.41 -120.15
N GLN A 668 -9.68 -2.15 -120.50
CA GLN A 668 -9.38 -3.42 -119.83
C GLN A 668 -8.57 -3.20 -118.54
N ALA A 669 -8.73 -4.11 -117.58
CA ALA A 669 -7.97 -4.05 -116.33
C ALA A 669 -6.47 -4.19 -116.61
N GLY A 670 -5.65 -3.45 -115.87
CA GLY A 670 -4.22 -3.40 -116.10
C GLY A 670 -3.46 -2.89 -114.89
N VAL A 671 -2.18 -2.61 -115.07
CA VAL A 671 -1.30 -2.07 -114.04
C VAL A 671 -0.60 -0.84 -114.61
N PHE A 672 -0.48 0.21 -113.82
CA PHE A 672 0.38 1.34 -114.18
C PHE A 672 1.83 0.86 -114.15
N VAL A 673 2.40 0.60 -115.32
CA VAL A 673 3.83 0.32 -115.47
C VAL A 673 4.61 1.48 -114.84
N ASN A 674 5.68 1.15 -114.11
CA ASN A 674 6.50 2.15 -113.43
C ASN A 674 7.02 3.21 -114.42
N GLY A 675 6.87 4.49 -114.06
CA GLY A 675 7.21 5.63 -114.93
C GLY A 675 6.02 6.14 -115.74
N ASP A 676 6.30 6.84 -116.84
CA ASP A 676 5.26 7.36 -117.73
C ASP A 676 4.80 6.25 -118.70
N GLY A 677 3.51 6.20 -118.99
CA GLY A 677 2.95 5.15 -119.85
C GLY A 677 1.59 5.53 -120.40
N TYR A 678 0.88 4.54 -120.96
CA TYR A 678 -0.44 4.74 -121.54
C TYR A 678 -1.44 3.72 -121.05
N VAL A 679 -2.70 4.16 -120.90
CA VAL A 679 -3.85 3.31 -120.63
C VAL A 679 -4.65 3.14 -121.94
N PRO A 680 -4.76 1.92 -122.50
CA PRO A 680 -5.50 1.66 -123.73
C PRO A 680 -7.02 1.54 -123.48
N VAL A 681 -7.82 2.22 -124.30
CA VAL A 681 -9.28 2.20 -124.29
C VAL A 681 -9.79 1.84 -125.68
N ASN A 682 -10.49 0.72 -125.79
CA ASN A 682 -11.02 0.21 -127.05
C ASN A 682 -12.43 0.75 -127.32
N LEU A 683 -12.59 1.46 -128.43
CA LEU A 683 -13.86 1.94 -128.95
C LEU A 683 -14.44 0.91 -129.91
N ASN A 684 -15.56 0.29 -129.54
CA ASN A 684 -16.21 -0.78 -130.31
C ASN A 684 -17.72 -0.54 -130.46
N GLY A 685 -18.26 -0.72 -131.66
CA GLY A 685 -19.68 -0.52 -131.91
C GLY A 685 -20.13 -0.57 -133.37
N TYR A 686 -21.42 -0.38 -133.62
CA TYR A 686 -21.98 -0.23 -134.97
C TYR A 686 -22.35 1.23 -135.22
N VAL A 687 -22.06 1.76 -136.42
CA VAL A 687 -22.45 3.12 -136.81
C VAL A 687 -23.77 3.06 -137.61
N PRO A 688 -24.95 3.27 -136.98
CA PRO A 688 -26.24 3.31 -137.68
C PRO A 688 -26.33 4.40 -138.75
N PRO A 689 -27.19 4.23 -139.79
CA PRO A 689 -27.44 5.24 -140.80
C PRO A 689 -27.97 6.56 -140.19
N HIS A 690 -27.41 7.70 -140.57
CA HIS A 690 -27.80 9.03 -140.06
C HIS A 690 -27.80 10.11 -141.14
N SER A 691 -28.75 11.05 -141.10
CA SER A 691 -28.91 12.09 -142.15
C SER A 691 -28.07 13.36 -141.94
N ASN A 692 -27.25 13.44 -140.88
CA ASN A 692 -26.46 14.63 -140.54
C ASN A 692 -24.97 14.45 -140.88
N TYR A 693 -24.32 15.55 -141.29
CA TYR A 693 -22.91 15.54 -141.73
C TYR A 693 -21.90 15.19 -140.62
N ASN A 694 -22.16 15.45 -139.32
CA ASN A 694 -21.25 15.14 -138.20
C ASN A 694 -21.99 14.70 -136.91
N LEU A 695 -21.47 13.69 -136.19
CA LEU A 695 -21.91 13.28 -134.83
C LEU A 695 -20.76 13.34 -133.81
N TYR A 696 -21.04 13.72 -132.55
CA TYR A 696 -20.03 13.92 -131.49
C TYR A 696 -20.22 13.01 -130.25
N PRO A 697 -19.96 11.70 -130.30
CA PRO A 697 -20.03 10.85 -129.10
C PRO A 697 -18.90 11.16 -128.10
N SER A 698 -19.23 11.14 -126.81
CA SER A 698 -18.26 11.28 -125.71
C SER A 698 -18.33 10.14 -124.69
N TRP A 699 -17.22 9.87 -124.00
CA TRP A 699 -17.07 8.82 -123.00
C TRP A 699 -16.28 9.32 -121.79
N VAL A 700 -16.60 8.79 -120.61
CA VAL A 700 -15.86 9.05 -119.37
C VAL A 700 -15.25 7.75 -118.86
N ILE A 701 -13.92 7.75 -118.67
CA ILE A 701 -13.16 6.65 -118.06
C ILE A 701 -12.45 7.18 -116.81
N SER A 702 -12.52 6.45 -115.71
CA SER A 702 -11.96 6.83 -114.40
C SER A 702 -10.92 5.82 -113.95
N VAL A 703 -9.69 6.29 -113.67
CA VAL A 703 -8.57 5.44 -113.26
C VAL A 703 -7.77 6.13 -112.15
N GLY A 704 -7.45 5.42 -111.08
CA GLY A 704 -6.62 5.97 -109.98
C GLY A 704 -7.22 7.19 -109.25
N GLY A 705 -8.55 7.31 -109.20
CA GLY A 705 -9.25 8.45 -108.57
C GLY A 705 -9.40 9.69 -109.47
N THR A 706 -8.89 9.65 -110.70
CA THR A 706 -9.03 10.75 -111.69
C THR A 706 -9.97 10.31 -112.82
N SER A 707 -10.87 11.20 -113.28
CA SER A 707 -11.81 10.92 -114.38
C SER A 707 -11.42 11.68 -115.65
N CYS A 708 -11.25 10.97 -116.76
CA CYS A 708 -10.95 11.51 -118.08
C CYS A 708 -12.20 11.47 -118.97
N ASN A 709 -12.55 12.60 -119.58
CA ASN A 709 -13.61 12.71 -120.59
C ASN A 709 -12.97 12.90 -121.97
N PHE A 710 -13.37 12.12 -122.96
CA PHE A 710 -12.90 12.24 -124.33
C PHE A 710 -14.05 12.04 -125.32
N SER A 711 -14.03 12.76 -126.44
CA SER A 711 -15.14 12.82 -127.41
C SER A 711 -14.65 12.77 -128.84
N THR A 712 -15.25 11.95 -129.72
CA THR A 712 -14.88 11.85 -131.15
C THR A 712 -15.88 12.52 -132.10
N VAL A 713 -15.49 12.81 -133.35
CA VAL A 713 -16.39 13.17 -134.45
C VAL A 713 -16.49 12.04 -135.46
N LEU A 714 -17.71 11.61 -135.78
CA LEU A 714 -18.03 10.69 -136.87
C LEU A 714 -18.58 11.50 -138.06
N PHE A 715 -17.93 11.39 -139.22
CA PHE A 715 -18.35 12.03 -140.47
C PHE A 715 -19.28 11.11 -141.27
N GLY A 716 -20.43 11.62 -141.72
CA GLY A 716 -21.28 10.94 -142.71
C GLY A 716 -20.84 11.30 -144.13
N ASN A 717 -20.83 10.33 -145.05
CA ASN A 717 -20.65 10.62 -146.49
C ASN A 717 -21.85 11.37 -147.05
#